data_AF-A0A7C7KXJ4-F1
#
_entry.id   AF-A0A7C7KXJ4-F1
#
_cell.length_a   1.000
_cell.length_b   1.000
_cell.length_c   1.000
_cell.angle_alpha   90.00
_cell.angle_beta   90.00
_cell.angle_gamma   90.00
#
_symmetry.space_group_name_H-M   'P 1'
#
loop_
_entity.id
_entity.type
_entity.pdbx_description
1 polymer ?
#
loop_
_entity_poly.entity_id
_entity_poly.type
_entity_poly.pdbx_seq_one_letter_code
_entity_poly.pdbx_strand_id
1 'polypeptide(L)'
;MSEAAPRRGIRSAIYLIITITIGIATGQTQRCLVCHGNPRLKFKLPDGTVYQLHVNGKEFQRSVHGNFDCTQCHTNYRIRHPRGKRSADGLSDIDITSELKVWLQHVRGHNRPAVAACIQCHRKQFEEYRTSIHAETLQRGSLDAPMCTDCHGYHYILPHQDIESSTSRANVPATCGQCHANATVMRKYGVSASTVVTYRESFHGKKHELGSQRAAVCSSCHGYHKIRATEDPNSPLHISRRAHTCSKCHKWLGQRFAVTFTHQHPTRTAKPLVYWIDIIFQWFVWIVITALLLYTLADVRLTFLLILRSATTTTQGAEQSVSERQFMRWNIHQRLQHLMLMVSVIILMLTGLPLKGSTTATAHFVISIIGGVDRAAILHRIAAIGMMCAVGYHFLYLLVRYAMGHRRTEMLPTRKDFIDFWQSVLYLLGRRSQLPEMSHYNFVEKFLYWAAGWGIIMMGFTGIILWQAPWFAEHISPLAIEIAAVLHSHEALLATFALLVFHLYFAHLRYDVFPMSWVWLTGRISESELKERHALEYERLVSQGHLNSTSNAPNVKKRNPNRIGIALQFTAISIPLILVTVIIIALALSGHREPKLPPPEPVRGTTAVRAKRELVMKLSRQEQLRAIEGLYCFECHNLLSMGELTYRISFSHVRHIDRGYHCTDCHKDIGKRKHGAVPMDACMECHDGEHAPNRCTLCHARPASILPGTHKADWVDRHGQVTTDERECLNCHRKETCIACHQPRRPKDHTEQFARQHGYYARRSQRRCMQCHTRTSCDSCHRIKTPLSHKRPKFMKLHGKIAREGKECTQCHSEQFCDACHMVKLPHPKNYGAKHPDALKRGAVCIRCHSQNWCDACHGLAMPHPKDFKAKHGEEWKRKPNACAKCHAQSECNDCHGLKMPHPEDYRKAHAKVTKERAKVCARCHGDDACKKCHGLELPHPEDFALQHKGIASFKPDSVCFKCHKREETCAQCH
;
A
#
# COMPACT_ATOMS: atom_id res chain seq x y z
N MET A 1 37.98 48.02 42.10
CA MET A 1 38.68 48.43 43.33
C MET A 1 38.08 47.64 44.49
N SER A 2 38.99 47.01 45.26
CA SER A 2 38.92 46.61 46.69
C SER A 2 37.60 46.14 47.33
N GLU A 3 37.64 44.84 47.71
CA GLU A 3 37.59 44.33 49.09
C GLU A 3 36.44 44.65 50.09
N ALA A 4 36.10 43.55 50.78
CA ALA A 4 35.74 43.41 52.20
C ALA A 4 34.26 43.51 52.65
N ALA A 5 33.75 42.35 53.08
CA ALA A 5 32.52 42.10 53.83
C ALA A 5 32.65 42.47 55.34
N PRO A 6 31.58 42.41 56.17
CA PRO A 6 31.17 41.13 56.78
C PRO A 6 29.63 40.96 56.95
N ARG A 7 29.04 39.84 56.53
CA ARG A 7 28.70 38.66 57.36
C ARG A 7 27.88 38.94 58.63
N ARG A 8 26.56 38.81 58.52
CA ARG A 8 25.64 37.99 59.38
C ARG A 8 24.19 38.35 59.04
N GLY A 9 23.52 37.53 58.22
CA GLY A 9 22.09 37.73 57.91
C GLY A 9 21.57 36.99 56.67
N ILE A 10 22.46 36.59 55.76
CA ILE A 10 22.04 36.12 54.42
C ILE A 10 21.84 34.58 54.34
N ARG A 11 22.36 33.79 55.29
CA ARG A 11 22.20 32.32 55.24
C ARG A 11 20.77 31.83 55.50
N SER A 12 19.97 32.57 56.27
CA SER A 12 18.57 32.21 56.53
C SER A 12 17.63 32.66 55.40
N ALA A 13 17.92 33.77 54.72
CA ALA A 13 17.14 34.26 53.60
C ALA A 13 17.36 33.44 52.31
N ILE A 14 18.59 32.97 52.06
CA ILE A 14 18.88 32.12 50.89
C ILE A 14 18.28 30.71 51.05
N TYR A 15 18.21 30.16 52.27
CA TYR A 15 17.53 28.88 52.49
C TYR A 15 16.01 28.97 52.30
N LEU A 16 15.42 30.13 52.61
CA LEU A 16 13.98 30.38 52.43
C LEU A 16 13.63 30.71 50.97
N ILE A 17 14.53 31.34 50.20
CA ILE A 17 14.29 31.65 48.78
C ILE A 17 14.60 30.44 47.88
N ILE A 18 15.61 29.61 48.20
CA ILE A 18 15.88 28.36 47.45
C ILE A 18 14.78 27.31 47.66
N THR A 19 14.04 27.37 48.78
CA THR A 19 12.87 26.50 49.01
C THR A 19 11.59 26.96 48.32
N ILE A 20 11.53 28.19 47.77
CA ILE A 20 10.34 28.74 47.10
C ILE A 20 10.37 28.59 45.56
N THR A 21 11.51 28.22 44.97
CA THR A 21 11.63 27.96 43.51
C THR A 21 11.93 26.51 43.12
N ILE A 22 11.75 25.56 44.03
CA ILE A 22 11.59 24.14 43.65
C ILE A 22 10.09 23.87 43.69
N GLY A 23 9.48 23.77 42.50
CA GLY A 23 8.06 23.45 42.36
C GLY A 23 7.68 22.31 43.29
N ILE A 24 6.77 22.61 44.21
CA ILE A 24 6.20 21.66 45.15
C ILE A 24 5.55 20.57 44.31
N ALA A 25 6.25 19.45 44.12
CA ALA A 25 5.59 18.19 43.86
C ALA A 25 4.72 17.95 45.10
N THR A 26 3.42 18.15 44.91
CA THR A 26 2.34 17.82 45.84
C THR A 26 2.69 16.60 46.69
N GLY A 27 2.57 16.73 48.01
CA GLY A 27 3.05 15.73 48.97
C GLY A 27 2.44 14.32 48.84
N GLN A 28 1.47 14.10 47.93
CA GLN A 28 0.89 12.78 47.64
C GLN A 28 1.75 11.96 46.66
N THR A 29 2.26 12.56 45.58
CA THR A 29 3.08 11.83 44.59
C THR A 29 4.36 11.27 45.20
N GLN A 30 5.04 12.06 46.02
CA GLN A 30 6.25 11.62 46.70
C GLN A 30 5.99 10.45 47.65
N ARG A 31 4.81 10.39 48.29
CA ARG A 31 4.40 9.26 49.15
C ARG A 31 4.18 7.97 48.36
N CYS A 32 3.58 8.04 47.17
CA CYS A 32 3.43 6.88 46.29
C CYS A 32 4.78 6.36 45.81
N LEU A 33 5.70 7.27 45.44
CA LEU A 33 7.02 6.93 44.92
C LEU A 33 7.98 6.35 45.96
N VAL A 34 7.71 6.49 47.27
CA VAL A 34 8.48 5.77 48.32
C VAL A 34 8.46 4.26 48.06
N CYS A 35 7.30 3.73 47.66
CA CYS A 35 7.13 2.31 47.34
C CYS A 35 7.28 2.06 45.83
N HIS A 36 6.54 2.80 45.01
CA HIS A 36 6.51 2.59 43.56
C HIS A 36 7.80 3.04 42.84
N GLY A 37 8.61 3.89 43.45
CA GLY A 37 9.94 4.24 42.96
C GLY A 37 10.97 3.11 43.06
N ASN A 38 10.66 2.02 43.77
CA ASN A 38 11.58 0.91 43.93
C ASN A 38 11.57 -0.03 42.69
N PRO A 39 12.69 -0.17 41.95
CA PRO A 39 12.76 -1.02 40.75
C PRO A 39 12.56 -2.51 41.03
N ARG A 40 12.68 -2.93 42.30
CA ARG A 40 12.46 -4.30 42.75
C ARG A 40 11.00 -4.60 43.13
N LEU A 41 10.13 -3.59 43.15
CA LEU A 41 8.72 -3.78 43.53
C LEU A 41 7.97 -4.59 42.46
N LYS A 42 7.56 -5.80 42.84
CA LYS A 42 6.81 -6.74 42.00
C LYS A 42 5.57 -7.20 42.74
N PHE A 43 4.46 -7.34 42.00
CA PHE A 43 3.21 -7.86 42.53
C PHE A 43 2.84 -9.14 41.80
N LYS A 44 2.62 -10.21 42.57
CA LYS A 44 2.26 -11.53 42.04
C LYS A 44 0.76 -11.73 42.26
N LEU A 45 0.02 -11.95 41.18
CA LEU A 45 -1.40 -12.30 41.26
C LEU A 45 -1.60 -13.76 41.71
N PRO A 46 -2.82 -14.13 42.15
CA PRO A 46 -3.17 -15.51 42.49
C PRO A 46 -2.98 -16.51 41.33
N ASP A 47 -2.94 -16.04 40.09
CA ASP A 47 -2.69 -16.83 38.87
C ASP A 47 -1.20 -17.03 38.54
N GLY A 48 -0.29 -16.50 39.36
CA GLY A 48 1.16 -16.60 39.19
C GLY A 48 1.79 -15.52 38.32
N THR A 49 1.01 -14.64 37.70
CA THR A 49 1.51 -13.53 36.87
C THR A 49 2.20 -12.47 37.74
N VAL A 50 3.43 -12.08 37.38
CA VAL A 50 4.20 -11.07 38.10
C VAL A 50 4.17 -9.76 37.33
N TYR A 51 3.59 -8.72 37.93
CA TYR A 51 3.56 -7.36 37.41
C TYR A 51 4.66 -6.53 38.07
N GLN A 52 5.43 -5.80 37.27
CA GLN A 52 6.35 -4.79 37.78
C GLN A 52 5.56 -3.52 38.08
N LEU A 53 5.51 -3.13 39.36
CA LEU A 53 4.76 -1.94 39.81
C LEU A 53 5.65 -0.70 39.92
N HIS A 54 6.85 -0.76 39.36
CA HIS A 54 7.83 0.30 39.41
C HIS A 54 7.43 1.46 38.49
N VAL A 55 7.50 2.68 39.03
CA VAL A 55 7.39 3.95 38.31
C VAL A 55 8.59 4.82 38.67
N ASN A 56 9.35 5.26 37.67
CA ASN A 56 10.44 6.20 37.85
C ASN A 56 9.86 7.62 37.93
N GLY A 57 9.89 8.20 39.14
CA GLY A 57 9.34 9.54 39.38
C GLY A 57 9.97 10.64 38.52
N LYS A 58 11.29 10.56 38.25
CA LYS A 58 11.99 11.55 37.41
C LYS A 58 11.57 11.46 35.94
N GLU A 59 11.36 10.24 35.44
CA GLU A 59 10.87 10.03 34.08
C GLU A 59 9.38 10.39 33.95
N PHE A 60 8.57 10.10 34.97
CA PHE A 60 7.17 10.51 35.02
C PHE A 60 7.03 12.04 34.97
N GLN A 61 7.87 12.79 35.70
CA GLN A 61 7.90 14.25 35.67
C GLN A 61 8.20 14.85 34.29
N ARG A 62 8.89 14.10 33.41
CA ARG A 62 9.13 14.52 32.01
C ARG A 62 7.92 14.30 31.10
N SER A 63 6.92 13.54 31.54
CA SER A 63 5.70 13.29 30.76
C SER A 63 4.83 14.56 30.67
N VAL A 64 3.91 14.58 29.70
CA VAL A 64 2.88 15.65 29.60
C VAL A 64 1.97 15.74 30.82
N HIS A 65 1.93 14.68 31.64
CA HIS A 65 1.19 14.60 32.89
C HIS A 65 2.10 14.69 34.12
N GLY A 66 3.38 15.08 33.96
CA GLY A 66 4.36 15.09 35.03
C GLY A 66 4.02 16.02 36.20
N ASN A 67 3.14 16.99 35.97
CA ASN A 67 2.62 17.91 36.98
C ASN A 67 1.37 17.36 37.71
N PHE A 68 0.84 16.20 37.31
CA PHE A 68 -0.31 15.59 37.97
C PHE A 68 0.12 14.71 39.15
N ASP A 69 -0.69 14.76 40.19
CA ASP A 69 -0.62 13.80 41.28
C ASP A 69 -0.99 12.41 40.80
N CYS A 70 -0.32 11.38 41.33
CA CYS A 70 -0.65 9.99 41.00
C CYS A 70 -2.15 9.70 41.21
N THR A 71 -2.77 10.28 42.24
CA THR A 71 -4.18 10.11 42.61
C THR A 71 -5.16 10.74 41.62
N GLN A 72 -4.73 11.66 40.75
CA GLN A 72 -5.57 12.22 39.70
C GLN A 72 -5.88 11.21 38.59
N CYS A 73 -4.97 10.26 38.34
CA CYS A 73 -5.22 9.13 37.43
C CYS A 73 -5.61 7.86 38.19
N HIS A 74 -5.07 7.68 39.41
CA HIS A 74 -5.40 6.60 40.33
C HIS A 74 -6.50 7.03 41.32
N THR A 75 -7.65 7.42 40.78
CA THR A 75 -8.76 8.07 41.51
C THR A 75 -9.27 7.28 42.72
N ASN A 76 -9.03 5.97 42.77
CA ASN A 76 -9.57 5.07 43.79
C ASN A 76 -8.54 4.66 44.85
N TYR A 77 -7.34 5.25 44.83
CA TYR A 77 -6.25 4.86 45.72
C TYR A 77 -5.92 5.99 46.71
N ARG A 78 -6.10 5.70 48.02
CA ARG A 78 -5.53 6.49 49.12
C ARG A 78 -4.22 5.82 49.60
N ILE A 79 -3.36 6.55 50.33
CA ILE A 79 -2.02 6.13 50.80
C ILE A 79 -2.03 4.76 51.53
N ARG A 80 -3.18 4.31 52.05
CA ARG A 80 -3.45 2.89 52.35
C ARG A 80 -4.40 2.30 51.31
N HIS A 81 -3.87 1.53 50.36
CA HIS A 81 -4.68 0.73 49.46
C HIS A 81 -4.78 -0.73 49.98
N PRO A 82 -6.00 -1.29 50.14
CA PRO A 82 -6.18 -2.56 50.83
C PRO A 82 -5.55 -3.75 50.09
N ARG A 83 -4.90 -4.64 50.84
CA ARG A 83 -4.62 -6.02 50.42
C ARG A 83 -5.92 -6.82 50.51
N GLY A 84 -6.87 -6.59 49.61
CA GLY A 84 -8.12 -7.37 49.63
C GLY A 84 -9.26 -6.80 48.80
N LYS A 85 -9.90 -7.69 48.03
CA LYS A 85 -11.13 -7.55 47.22
C LYS A 85 -11.23 -6.28 46.37
N ARG A 86 -10.63 -6.36 45.17
CA ARG A 86 -11.04 -5.53 44.04
C ARG A 86 -12.45 -5.93 43.61
N SER A 87 -13.25 -4.98 43.12
CA SER A 87 -14.39 -5.34 42.30
C SER A 87 -13.89 -6.19 41.11
N ALA A 88 -14.65 -7.21 40.73
CA ALA A 88 -14.25 -8.11 39.64
C ALA A 88 -14.09 -7.36 38.29
N ASP A 89 -14.68 -6.17 38.17
CA ASP A 89 -14.67 -5.34 36.96
C ASP A 89 -13.64 -4.20 36.95
N GLY A 90 -13.09 -3.81 38.13
CA GLY A 90 -12.18 -2.68 38.30
C GLY A 90 -12.81 -1.29 38.06
N LEU A 91 -14.14 -1.20 37.91
CA LEU A 91 -14.85 0.01 37.45
C LEU A 91 -15.93 0.49 38.41
N SER A 92 -16.38 -0.34 39.35
CA SER A 92 -17.44 -0.01 40.31
C SER A 92 -17.15 1.27 41.11
N ASP A 93 -15.87 1.50 41.40
CA ASP A 93 -15.41 2.55 42.30
C ASP A 93 -14.99 3.83 41.54
N ILE A 94 -15.10 3.86 40.20
CA ILE A 94 -14.78 5.03 39.36
C ILE A 94 -16.09 5.77 39.00
N ASP A 95 -16.12 7.08 39.25
CA ASP A 95 -17.24 7.97 38.88
C ASP A 95 -17.22 8.29 37.37
N ILE A 96 -17.90 7.44 36.60
CA ILE A 96 -18.03 7.55 35.14
C ILE A 96 -19.46 7.18 34.71
N THR A 97 -19.87 7.69 33.55
CA THR A 97 -21.22 7.45 33.01
C THR A 97 -21.51 5.97 32.82
N SER A 98 -22.78 5.57 32.96
CA SER A 98 -23.23 4.19 32.73
C SER A 98 -22.88 3.70 31.32
N GLU A 99 -23.02 4.56 30.32
CA GLU A 99 -22.60 4.31 28.94
C GLU A 99 -21.10 3.97 28.82
N LEU A 100 -20.24 4.74 29.50
CA LEU A 100 -18.79 4.49 29.49
C LEU A 100 -18.43 3.20 30.24
N LYS A 101 -19.13 2.89 31.34
CA LYS A 101 -18.96 1.60 32.06
C LYS A 101 -19.26 0.42 31.14
N VAL A 102 -20.33 0.48 30.34
CA VAL A 102 -20.68 -0.56 29.35
C VAL A 102 -19.61 -0.65 28.26
N TRP A 103 -19.16 0.49 27.73
CA TRP A 103 -18.13 0.51 26.69
C TRP A 103 -16.82 -0.15 27.17
N LEU A 104 -16.36 0.17 28.38
CA LEU A 104 -15.13 -0.36 28.97
C LEU A 104 -15.14 -1.87 29.25
N GLN A 105 -16.31 -2.53 29.22
CA GLN A 105 -16.37 -3.99 29.35
C GLN A 105 -15.59 -4.71 28.23
N HIS A 106 -15.47 -4.09 27.06
CA HIS A 106 -14.72 -4.60 25.90
C HIS A 106 -13.19 -4.45 26.06
N VAL A 107 -12.73 -3.62 27.00
CA VAL A 107 -11.30 -3.46 27.32
C VAL A 107 -10.86 -4.60 28.25
N ARG A 108 -9.62 -5.09 28.08
CA ARG A 108 -9.01 -6.09 28.98
C ARG A 108 -9.13 -5.62 30.43
N GLY A 109 -9.61 -6.49 31.33
CA GLY A 109 -9.97 -6.14 32.71
C GLY A 109 -8.90 -5.33 33.47
N HIS A 110 -7.61 -5.66 33.30
CA HIS A 110 -6.51 -4.96 33.96
C HIS A 110 -6.25 -3.54 33.43
N ASN A 111 -6.72 -3.23 32.22
CA ASN A 111 -6.51 -1.95 31.53
C ASN A 111 -7.70 -0.99 31.65
N ARG A 112 -8.88 -1.48 32.07
CA ARG A 112 -10.11 -0.69 32.18
C ARG A 112 -9.94 0.59 33.03
N PRO A 113 -9.30 0.54 34.22
CA PRO A 113 -9.14 1.75 35.04
C PRO A 113 -8.24 2.80 34.37
N ALA A 114 -7.15 2.37 33.75
CA ALA A 114 -6.22 3.27 33.07
C ALA A 114 -6.86 3.97 31.86
N VAL A 115 -7.64 3.23 31.07
CA VAL A 115 -8.38 3.82 29.93
C VAL A 115 -9.48 4.75 30.42
N ALA A 116 -10.20 4.38 31.47
CA ALA A 116 -11.23 5.24 32.08
C ALA A 116 -10.66 6.58 32.54
N ALA A 117 -9.50 6.58 33.20
CA ALA A 117 -8.82 7.79 33.65
C ALA A 117 -8.46 8.71 32.47
N CYS A 118 -7.95 8.15 31.37
CA CYS A 118 -7.66 8.93 30.16
C CYS A 118 -8.93 9.59 29.61
N ILE A 119 -10.04 8.85 29.53
CA ILE A 119 -11.30 9.33 28.92
C ILE A 119 -11.94 10.46 29.72
N GLN A 120 -11.82 10.46 31.06
CA GLN A 120 -12.38 11.51 31.91
C GLN A 120 -11.85 12.90 31.54
N CYS A 121 -10.57 13.01 31.20
CA CYS A 121 -9.96 14.28 30.76
C CYS A 121 -9.95 14.43 29.22
N HIS A 122 -9.76 13.35 28.47
CA HIS A 122 -9.67 13.34 27.00
C HIS A 122 -10.98 12.91 26.31
N ARG A 123 -12.12 13.37 26.83
CA ARG A 123 -13.45 13.00 26.31
C ARG A 123 -13.59 13.28 24.81
N LYS A 124 -13.11 14.43 24.33
CA LYS A 124 -13.17 14.78 22.90
C LYS A 124 -12.41 13.77 22.01
N GLN A 125 -11.21 13.37 22.42
CA GLN A 125 -10.41 12.39 21.68
C GLN A 125 -11.05 11.01 21.73
N PHE A 126 -11.66 10.64 22.86
CA PHE A 126 -12.44 9.41 22.99
C PHE A 126 -13.64 9.38 22.04
N GLU A 127 -14.37 10.49 21.90
CA GLU A 127 -15.49 10.61 20.97
C GLU A 127 -15.07 10.41 19.50
N GLU A 128 -13.84 10.80 19.14
CA GLU A 128 -13.28 10.48 17.83
C GLU A 128 -12.89 9.00 17.74
N TYR A 129 -12.16 8.48 18.74
CA TYR A 129 -11.70 7.09 18.82
C TYR A 129 -12.83 6.08 18.76
N ARG A 130 -13.94 6.30 19.46
CA ARG A 130 -15.08 5.37 19.47
C ARG A 130 -15.74 5.19 18.11
N THR A 131 -15.50 6.12 17.16
CA THR A 131 -15.99 6.03 15.77
C THR A 131 -14.98 5.41 14.81
N SER A 132 -13.84 4.93 15.32
CA SER A 132 -12.79 4.30 14.55
C SER A 132 -13.01 2.80 14.38
N ILE A 133 -12.38 2.23 13.35
CA ILE A 133 -12.38 0.78 13.11
C ILE A 133 -11.68 0.01 14.25
N HIS A 134 -10.72 0.63 14.94
CA HIS A 134 -10.05 0.04 16.10
C HIS A 134 -11.03 -0.11 17.28
N ALA A 135 -11.79 0.94 17.59
CA ALA A 135 -12.81 0.86 18.64
C ALA A 135 -13.95 -0.10 18.28
N GLU A 136 -14.40 -0.09 17.02
CA GLU A 136 -15.41 -1.04 16.54
C GLU A 136 -14.93 -2.50 16.67
N THR A 137 -13.67 -2.77 16.31
CA THR A 137 -13.06 -4.10 16.45
C THR A 137 -12.95 -4.51 17.92
N LEU A 138 -12.56 -3.58 18.80
CA LEU A 138 -12.52 -3.80 20.25
C LEU A 138 -13.91 -4.15 20.80
N GLN A 139 -14.95 -3.41 20.40
CA GLN A 139 -16.35 -3.67 20.78
C GLN A 139 -16.87 -5.03 20.31
N ARG A 140 -16.34 -5.58 19.22
CA ARG A 140 -16.63 -6.94 18.77
C ARG A 140 -15.93 -8.04 19.61
N GLY A 141 -15.30 -7.67 20.73
CA GLY A 141 -14.64 -8.58 21.65
C GLY A 141 -13.19 -8.92 21.28
N SER A 142 -12.61 -8.23 20.30
CA SER A 142 -11.26 -8.49 19.86
C SER A 142 -10.24 -7.69 20.68
N LEU A 143 -9.57 -8.38 21.59
CA LEU A 143 -8.52 -7.82 22.45
C LEU A 143 -7.20 -7.49 21.73
N ASP A 144 -7.10 -7.76 20.42
CA ASP A 144 -5.94 -7.39 19.59
C ASP A 144 -6.08 -5.97 19.00
N ALA A 145 -7.24 -5.32 19.17
CA ALA A 145 -7.44 -3.96 18.72
C ALA A 145 -6.73 -2.97 19.66
N PRO A 146 -6.01 -1.96 19.12
CA PRO A 146 -5.24 -1.04 19.93
C PRO A 146 -6.16 -0.06 20.67
N MET A 147 -5.78 0.27 21.90
CA MET A 147 -6.38 1.28 22.76
C MET A 147 -5.39 2.45 23.00
N CYS A 148 -5.84 3.48 23.72
CA CYS A 148 -5.08 4.72 23.93
C CYS A 148 -3.62 4.48 24.35
N THR A 149 -3.42 3.50 25.23
CA THR A 149 -2.11 3.20 25.83
C THR A 149 -1.19 2.38 24.93
N ASP A 150 -1.72 1.72 23.90
CA ASP A 150 -0.90 1.00 22.92
C ASP A 150 -0.21 1.97 21.96
N CYS A 151 -0.78 3.16 21.77
CA CYS A 151 -0.18 4.22 20.97
C CYS A 151 0.58 5.25 21.81
N HIS A 152 0.03 5.70 22.93
CA HIS A 152 0.62 6.77 23.76
C HIS A 152 1.49 6.27 24.92
N GLY A 153 1.33 5.01 25.35
CA GLY A 153 1.89 4.52 26.62
C GLY A 153 1.01 4.84 27.83
N TYR A 154 1.59 4.69 29.03
CA TYR A 154 0.87 4.82 30.31
C TYR A 154 1.45 5.94 31.19
N HIS A 155 2.56 5.69 31.90
CA HIS A 155 3.15 6.66 32.85
C HIS A 155 4.19 7.61 32.23
N TYR A 156 4.68 7.35 31.02
CA TYR A 156 5.77 8.12 30.41
C TYR A 156 5.34 8.72 29.06
N ILE A 157 4.14 9.30 29.03
CA ILE A 157 3.56 9.87 27.81
C ILE A 157 4.27 11.17 27.47
N LEU A 158 4.97 11.21 26.34
CA LEU A 158 5.68 12.40 25.87
C LEU A 158 4.84 13.20 24.84
N PRO A 159 5.05 14.52 24.72
CA PRO A 159 4.40 15.33 23.70
C PRO A 159 4.66 14.75 22.31
N HIS A 160 3.70 14.87 21.38
CA HIS A 160 3.87 14.32 20.03
C HIS A 160 4.95 15.04 19.20
N GLN A 161 5.43 16.20 19.65
CA GLN A 161 6.57 16.91 19.06
C GLN A 161 7.91 16.32 19.50
N ASP A 162 7.94 15.63 20.65
CA ASP A 162 9.15 15.01 21.17
C ASP A 162 9.53 13.81 20.29
N ILE A 163 10.79 13.76 19.86
CA ILE A 163 11.30 12.69 19.00
C ILE A 163 11.25 11.32 19.69
N GLU A 164 11.34 11.27 21.02
CA GLU A 164 11.25 10.03 21.81
C GLU A 164 9.79 9.55 21.99
N SER A 165 8.78 10.39 21.67
CA SER A 165 7.38 10.00 21.79
C SER A 165 7.01 8.92 20.76
N SER A 166 6.31 7.87 21.18
CA SER A 166 5.75 6.86 20.27
C SER A 166 4.78 7.47 19.25
N THR A 167 4.17 8.60 19.57
CA THR A 167 3.25 9.32 18.66
C THR A 167 3.91 10.46 17.90
N SER A 168 5.25 10.57 17.99
CA SER A 168 6.01 11.51 17.20
C SER A 168 5.92 11.20 15.72
N ARG A 169 6.01 12.22 14.87
CA ARG A 169 5.96 12.02 13.42
C ARG A 169 7.03 11.04 12.94
N ALA A 170 8.21 11.04 13.57
CA ALA A 170 9.27 10.09 13.27
C ALA A 170 8.87 8.64 13.63
N ASN A 171 8.16 8.45 14.74
CA ASN A 171 7.85 7.12 15.28
C ASN A 171 6.50 6.54 14.85
N VAL A 172 5.59 7.35 14.28
CA VAL A 172 4.25 6.88 13.84
C VAL A 172 4.30 5.61 12.98
N PRO A 173 5.16 5.49 11.94
CA PRO A 173 5.23 4.25 11.16
C PRO A 173 5.64 3.02 12.00
N ALA A 174 6.52 3.20 13.00
CA ALA A 174 6.90 2.13 13.91
C ALA A 174 5.76 1.78 14.87
N THR A 175 5.06 2.77 15.42
CA THR A 175 3.93 2.60 16.35
C THR A 175 2.76 1.87 15.70
N CYS A 176 2.33 2.30 14.51
CA CYS A 176 1.33 1.57 13.74
C CYS A 176 1.85 0.17 13.33
N GLY A 177 3.14 0.09 13.00
CA GLY A 177 3.82 -1.14 12.58
C GLY A 177 3.83 -2.24 13.62
N GLN A 178 3.74 -1.95 14.92
CA GLN A 178 3.70 -2.96 15.98
C GLN A 178 2.56 -3.98 15.76
N CYS A 179 1.42 -3.51 15.29
CA CYS A 179 0.28 -4.35 14.94
C CYS A 179 0.20 -4.59 13.42
N HIS A 180 0.36 -3.54 12.59
CA HIS A 180 0.13 -3.65 11.15
C HIS A 180 1.23 -4.37 10.37
N ALA A 181 2.42 -4.56 10.95
CA ALA A 181 3.45 -5.45 10.39
C ALA A 181 3.36 -6.89 10.93
N ASN A 182 2.47 -7.16 11.91
CA ASN A 182 2.32 -8.47 12.51
C ASN A 182 1.40 -9.36 11.67
N ALA A 183 1.99 -10.30 10.92
CA ALA A 183 1.26 -11.22 10.04
C ALA A 183 0.21 -12.07 10.77
N THR A 184 0.46 -12.46 12.03
CA THR A 184 -0.49 -13.27 12.81
C THR A 184 -1.74 -12.46 13.17
N VAL A 185 -1.56 -11.21 13.60
CA VAL A 185 -2.67 -10.30 13.94
C VAL A 185 -3.42 -9.92 12.66
N MET A 186 -2.73 -9.43 11.64
CA MET A 186 -3.37 -8.91 10.42
C MET A 186 -4.14 -9.97 9.64
N ARG A 187 -3.65 -11.22 9.58
CA ARG A 187 -4.34 -12.33 8.92
C ARG A 187 -5.72 -12.62 9.53
N LYS A 188 -5.90 -12.44 10.84
CA LYS A 188 -7.19 -12.63 11.53
C LYS A 188 -8.26 -11.64 11.06
N TYR A 189 -7.86 -10.46 10.62
CA TYR A 189 -8.77 -9.39 10.18
C TYR A 189 -8.80 -9.20 8.65
N GLY A 190 -8.13 -10.08 7.89
CA GLY A 190 -8.08 -9.96 6.42
C GLY A 190 -7.30 -8.73 5.93
N VAL A 191 -6.40 -8.17 6.75
CA VAL A 191 -5.53 -7.05 6.39
C VAL A 191 -4.16 -7.58 5.99
N SER A 192 -3.51 -6.97 5.00
CA SER A 192 -2.16 -7.38 4.60
C SER A 192 -1.11 -6.83 5.58
N ALA A 193 -0.28 -7.71 6.14
CA ALA A 193 0.87 -7.29 6.94
C ALA A 193 1.99 -6.65 6.10
N SER A 194 1.97 -6.83 4.78
CA SER A 194 2.95 -6.20 3.88
C SER A 194 2.71 -4.70 3.66
N THR A 195 1.59 -4.14 4.11
CA THR A 195 1.28 -2.71 3.93
C THR A 195 2.37 -1.81 4.54
N VAL A 196 2.94 -2.17 5.70
CA VAL A 196 4.04 -1.40 6.31
C VAL A 196 5.30 -1.44 5.44
N VAL A 197 5.59 -2.59 4.83
CA VAL A 197 6.73 -2.77 3.92
C VAL A 197 6.54 -1.92 2.66
N THR A 198 5.38 -2.02 2.00
CA THR A 198 5.07 -1.20 0.81
C THR A 198 5.10 0.30 1.11
N TYR A 199 4.70 0.72 2.31
CA TYR A 199 4.81 2.12 2.72
C TYR A 199 6.28 2.54 2.81
N ARG A 200 7.14 1.74 3.46
CA ARG A 200 8.57 2.02 3.58
C ARG A 200 9.26 2.11 2.21
N GLU A 201 8.83 1.29 1.25
CA GLU A 201 9.36 1.31 -0.12
C GLU A 201 8.85 2.48 -0.98
N SER A 202 7.75 3.12 -0.57
CA SER A 202 7.20 4.29 -1.26
C SER A 202 8.13 5.50 -1.12
N PHE A 203 7.94 6.52 -1.97
CA PHE A 203 8.67 7.78 -1.86
C PHE A 203 8.48 8.47 -0.50
N HIS A 204 7.28 8.38 0.09
CA HIS A 204 7.04 8.93 1.43
C HIS A 204 7.81 8.17 2.50
N GLY A 205 7.79 6.83 2.45
CA GLY A 205 8.55 5.99 3.38
C GLY A 205 10.06 6.21 3.29
N LYS A 206 10.63 6.16 2.08
CA LYS A 206 12.07 6.36 1.85
C LYS A 206 12.56 7.74 2.32
N LYS A 207 11.78 8.80 2.06
CA LYS A 207 12.13 10.15 2.53
C LYS A 207 11.98 10.29 4.05
N HIS A 208 10.97 9.65 4.64
CA HIS A 208 10.79 9.61 6.10
C HIS A 208 11.95 8.87 6.78
N GLU A 209 12.36 7.72 6.25
CA GLU A 209 13.50 6.96 6.75
C GLU A 209 14.77 7.82 6.74
N LEU A 210 15.02 8.56 5.64
CA LEU A 210 16.15 9.49 5.53
C LEU A 210 15.98 10.81 6.34
N GLY A 211 15.02 10.87 7.25
CA GLY A 211 14.85 11.97 8.22
C GLY A 211 14.02 13.17 7.76
N SER A 212 13.29 13.07 6.64
CA SER A 212 12.41 14.19 6.21
C SER A 212 11.23 14.36 7.16
N GLN A 213 11.14 15.55 7.76
CA GLN A 213 9.98 15.96 8.57
C GLN A 213 8.76 16.33 7.71
N ARG A 214 8.93 16.47 6.39
CA ARG A 214 7.86 16.85 5.45
C ARG A 214 7.19 15.64 4.80
N ALA A 215 7.87 14.49 4.76
CA ALA A 215 7.35 13.25 4.19
C ALA A 215 6.09 12.78 4.94
N ALA A 216 5.03 12.42 4.20
CA ALA A 216 3.79 11.95 4.80
C ALA A 216 3.99 10.63 5.53
N VAL A 217 3.34 10.47 6.69
CA VAL A 217 3.37 9.25 7.51
C VAL A 217 1.98 8.62 7.56
N CYS A 218 1.85 7.45 8.20
CA CYS A 218 0.57 6.73 8.28
C CYS A 218 -0.59 7.64 8.74
N SER A 219 -0.36 8.46 9.77
CA SER A 219 -1.36 9.39 10.30
C SER A 219 -1.68 10.59 9.38
N SER A 220 -0.77 10.98 8.47
CA SER A 220 -1.04 12.01 7.46
C SER A 220 -2.18 11.61 6.51
N CYS A 221 -2.32 10.31 6.25
CA CYS A 221 -3.28 9.76 5.32
C CYS A 221 -4.50 9.14 6.03
N HIS A 222 -4.27 8.32 7.07
CA HIS A 222 -5.31 7.59 7.78
C HIS A 222 -5.97 8.40 8.92
N GLY A 223 -5.33 9.47 9.39
CA GLY A 223 -5.67 10.11 10.66
C GLY A 223 -5.08 9.37 11.87
N TYR A 224 -5.44 9.79 13.08
CA TYR A 224 -4.88 9.27 14.34
C TYR A 224 -5.93 8.70 15.29
N HIS A 225 -7.00 9.45 15.61
CA HIS A 225 -8.07 8.95 16.50
C HIS A 225 -9.32 8.52 15.73
N LYS A 226 -9.59 9.10 14.55
CA LYS A 226 -10.79 8.81 13.73
C LYS A 226 -10.49 7.90 12.53
N ILE A 227 -9.69 6.85 12.76
CA ILE A 227 -9.24 5.96 11.68
C ILE A 227 -10.39 5.06 11.23
N ARG A 228 -10.73 5.09 9.94
CA ARG A 228 -11.84 4.33 9.37
C ARG A 228 -11.37 3.35 8.31
N ALA A 229 -12.16 2.30 8.09
CA ALA A 229 -11.95 1.35 7.00
C ALA A 229 -11.92 2.05 5.64
N THR A 230 -11.16 1.53 4.68
CA THR A 230 -11.02 2.15 3.35
C THR A 230 -12.31 2.15 2.53
N GLU A 231 -13.24 1.26 2.88
CA GLU A 231 -14.55 1.06 2.26
C GLU A 231 -15.60 2.03 2.79
N ASP A 232 -15.36 2.67 3.95
CA ASP A 232 -16.28 3.65 4.53
C ASP A 232 -16.27 4.94 3.67
N PRO A 233 -17.42 5.41 3.15
CA PRO A 233 -17.52 6.65 2.38
C PRO A 233 -16.99 7.90 3.10
N ASN A 234 -16.92 7.87 4.44
CA ASN A 234 -16.39 8.94 5.29
C ASN A 234 -14.90 8.78 5.63
N SER A 235 -14.25 7.73 5.14
CA SER A 235 -12.80 7.55 5.29
C SER A 235 -12.05 8.56 4.40
N PRO A 236 -10.96 9.18 4.90
CA PRO A 236 -10.09 10.02 4.08
C PRO A 236 -9.49 9.28 2.88
N LEU A 237 -9.44 7.94 2.94
CA LEU A 237 -8.83 7.08 1.92
C LEU A 237 -9.83 6.38 1.01
N HIS A 238 -11.12 6.62 1.24
CA HIS A 238 -12.18 6.20 0.33
C HIS A 238 -11.93 6.77 -1.07
N ILE A 239 -12.26 6.00 -2.11
CA ILE A 239 -11.89 6.32 -3.50
C ILE A 239 -12.32 7.73 -3.94
N SER A 240 -13.50 8.20 -3.49
CA SER A 240 -14.02 9.54 -3.80
C SER A 240 -13.34 10.69 -3.03
N ARG A 241 -12.68 10.41 -1.90
CA ARG A 241 -12.06 11.42 -1.02
C ARG A 241 -10.55 11.41 -1.04
N ARG A 242 -9.93 10.34 -1.55
CA ARG A 242 -8.47 10.15 -1.54
C ARG A 242 -7.72 11.30 -2.22
N ALA A 243 -8.23 11.81 -3.34
CA ALA A 243 -7.64 12.97 -4.02
C ALA A 243 -7.60 14.21 -3.12
N HIS A 244 -8.67 14.46 -2.36
CA HIS A 244 -8.71 15.55 -1.39
C HIS A 244 -7.68 15.34 -0.26
N THR A 245 -7.51 14.11 0.23
CA THR A 245 -6.48 13.79 1.23
C THR A 245 -5.07 14.07 0.70
N CYS A 246 -4.75 13.65 -0.51
CA CYS A 246 -3.46 13.97 -1.14
C CYS A 246 -3.29 15.48 -1.39
N SER A 247 -4.38 16.19 -1.70
CA SER A 247 -4.36 17.63 -2.01
C SER A 247 -3.92 18.51 -0.83
N LYS A 248 -3.99 18.00 0.41
CA LYS A 248 -3.48 18.68 1.60
C LYS A 248 -2.00 19.01 1.52
N CYS A 249 -1.23 18.18 0.80
CA CYS A 249 0.22 18.36 0.61
C CYS A 249 0.59 18.64 -0.85
N HIS A 250 -0.15 18.09 -1.81
CA HIS A 250 0.13 18.20 -3.24
C HIS A 250 -0.92 19.08 -3.92
N LYS A 251 -0.55 20.32 -4.26
CA LYS A 251 -1.45 21.25 -4.96
C LYS A 251 -1.77 20.71 -6.37
N TRP A 252 -3.03 20.84 -6.81
CA TRP A 252 -3.51 20.46 -8.15
C TRP A 252 -3.45 18.95 -8.47
N LEU A 253 -4.00 18.11 -7.58
CA LEU A 253 -4.14 16.67 -7.80
C LEU A 253 -5.56 16.26 -8.20
N GLY A 254 -5.68 15.48 -9.29
CA GLY A 254 -6.92 14.83 -9.68
C GLY A 254 -7.09 13.43 -9.07
N GLN A 255 -8.21 12.78 -9.40
CA GLN A 255 -8.53 11.45 -8.87
C GLN A 255 -7.69 10.33 -9.48
N ARG A 256 -7.23 10.44 -10.74
CA ARG A 256 -6.47 9.37 -11.41
C ARG A 256 -5.09 9.21 -10.77
N PHE A 257 -4.44 10.30 -10.40
CA PHE A 257 -3.19 10.23 -9.64
C PHE A 257 -3.40 9.60 -8.27
N ALA A 258 -4.42 10.03 -7.53
CA ALA A 258 -4.66 9.58 -6.16
C ALA A 258 -4.90 8.06 -6.06
N VAL A 259 -5.50 7.43 -7.07
CA VAL A 259 -5.74 5.99 -7.08
C VAL A 259 -4.52 5.13 -7.47
N THR A 260 -3.45 5.74 -7.97
CA THR A 260 -2.22 5.04 -8.40
C THR A 260 -1.50 4.38 -7.23
N PHE A 261 -1.48 5.06 -6.08
CA PHE A 261 -0.76 4.61 -4.88
C PHE A 261 -1.68 3.78 -3.99
N THR A 262 -1.60 2.46 -4.13
CA THR A 262 -2.15 1.49 -3.19
C THR A 262 -0.99 0.83 -2.46
N HIS A 263 -1.11 0.62 -1.14
CA HIS A 263 -0.13 -0.12 -0.34
C HIS A 263 -0.19 -1.64 -0.63
N GLN A 264 -0.07 -1.98 -1.91
CA GLN A 264 -0.10 -3.33 -2.46
C GLN A 264 1.14 -3.51 -3.35
N HIS A 265 1.96 -4.51 -3.06
CA HIS A 265 3.08 -4.86 -3.93
C HIS A 265 2.56 -5.36 -5.29
N PRO A 266 3.28 -5.07 -6.40
CA PRO A 266 3.07 -5.77 -7.65
C PRO A 266 3.28 -7.27 -7.46
N THR A 267 2.30 -8.08 -7.82
CA THR A 267 2.36 -9.54 -7.84
C THR A 267 1.93 -10.05 -9.21
N ARG A 268 2.06 -11.36 -9.45
CA ARG A 268 1.58 -12.01 -10.68
C ARG A 268 0.08 -11.80 -10.92
N THR A 269 -0.70 -11.56 -9.87
CA THR A 269 -2.15 -11.35 -9.94
C THR A 269 -2.53 -9.87 -9.78
N ALA A 270 -1.79 -9.12 -8.95
CA ALA A 270 -2.01 -7.69 -8.73
C ALA A 270 -0.96 -6.88 -9.51
N LYS A 271 -1.38 -6.15 -10.55
CA LYS A 271 -0.49 -5.37 -11.45
C LYS A 271 0.57 -6.23 -12.18
N PRO A 272 0.15 -7.23 -12.98
CA PRO A 272 1.05 -8.20 -13.61
C PRO A 272 2.09 -7.56 -14.54
N LEU A 273 1.74 -6.47 -15.25
CA LEU A 273 2.67 -5.81 -16.16
C LEU A 273 3.86 -5.20 -15.43
N VAL A 274 3.61 -4.46 -14.33
CA VAL A 274 4.67 -3.84 -13.52
C VAL A 274 5.57 -4.91 -12.92
N TYR A 275 4.98 -6.00 -12.41
CA TYR A 275 5.73 -7.14 -11.87
C TYR A 275 6.69 -7.77 -12.90
N TRP A 276 6.23 -8.03 -14.12
CA TRP A 276 7.09 -8.62 -15.14
C TRP A 276 8.17 -7.67 -15.64
N ILE A 277 7.84 -6.38 -15.81
CA ILE A 277 8.84 -5.36 -16.17
C ILE A 277 9.94 -5.30 -15.11
N ASP A 278 9.58 -5.23 -13.83
CA ASP A 278 10.52 -5.19 -12.71
C ASP A 278 11.47 -6.40 -12.72
N ILE A 279 10.93 -7.61 -12.83
CA ILE A 279 11.74 -8.84 -12.89
C ILE A 279 12.66 -8.87 -14.11
N ILE A 280 12.13 -8.60 -15.31
CA ILE A 280 12.92 -8.64 -16.55
C ILE A 280 14.08 -7.64 -16.46
N PHE A 281 13.80 -6.42 -16.01
CA PHE A 281 14.82 -5.39 -15.89
C PHE A 281 15.83 -5.71 -14.79
N GLN A 282 15.39 -6.29 -13.67
CA GLN A 282 16.30 -6.76 -12.62
C GLN A 282 17.28 -7.82 -13.15
N TRP A 283 16.79 -8.84 -13.87
CA TRP A 283 17.66 -9.84 -14.50
C TRP A 283 18.61 -9.21 -15.53
N PHE A 284 18.11 -8.35 -16.39
CA PHE A 284 18.92 -7.62 -17.37
C PHE A 284 20.07 -6.85 -16.69
N VAL A 285 19.77 -6.08 -15.64
CA VAL A 285 20.78 -5.30 -14.89
C VAL A 285 21.84 -6.21 -14.29
N TRP A 286 21.46 -7.30 -13.62
CA TRP A 286 22.44 -8.20 -12.99
C TRP A 286 23.29 -8.97 -14.01
N ILE A 287 22.71 -9.38 -15.14
CA ILE A 287 23.46 -10.03 -16.24
C ILE A 287 24.48 -9.06 -16.81
N VAL A 288 24.09 -7.83 -17.12
CA VAL A 288 25.00 -6.82 -17.69
C VAL A 288 26.08 -6.44 -16.69
N ILE A 289 25.75 -6.16 -15.43
CA ILE A 289 26.75 -5.85 -14.38
C ILE A 289 27.76 -7.00 -14.24
N THR A 290 27.29 -8.24 -14.22
CA THR A 290 28.16 -9.41 -14.12
C THR A 290 29.08 -9.54 -15.34
N ALA A 291 28.56 -9.34 -16.54
CA ALA A 291 29.35 -9.37 -17.77
C ALA A 291 30.44 -8.27 -17.78
N LEU A 292 30.10 -7.04 -17.40
CA LEU A 292 31.05 -5.93 -17.32
C LEU A 292 32.13 -6.19 -16.26
N LEU A 293 31.75 -6.73 -15.10
CA LEU A 293 32.69 -7.09 -14.04
C LEU A 293 33.64 -8.21 -14.48
N LEU A 294 33.13 -9.29 -15.06
CA LEU A 294 33.95 -10.40 -15.55
C LEU A 294 34.93 -9.94 -16.64
N TYR A 295 34.47 -9.09 -17.56
CA TYR A 295 35.34 -8.51 -18.60
C TYR A 295 36.47 -7.68 -17.98
N THR A 296 36.12 -6.81 -17.02
CA THR A 296 37.09 -5.95 -16.32
C THR A 296 38.10 -6.79 -15.53
N LEU A 297 37.65 -7.81 -14.80
CA LEU A 297 38.53 -8.70 -14.04
C LEU A 297 39.46 -9.52 -14.95
N ALA A 298 38.97 -9.96 -16.11
CA ALA A 298 39.80 -10.67 -17.09
C ALA A 298 40.91 -9.77 -17.67
N ASP A 299 40.60 -8.49 -17.93
CA ASP A 299 41.57 -7.49 -18.38
C ASP A 299 42.59 -7.14 -17.29
N VAL A 300 42.14 -6.94 -16.05
CA VAL A 300 43.04 -6.74 -14.89
C VAL A 300 43.98 -7.93 -14.71
N ARG A 301 43.45 -9.17 -14.81
CA ARG A 301 44.25 -10.40 -14.73
C ARG A 301 45.32 -10.44 -15.82
N LEU A 302 44.94 -10.18 -17.07
CA LEU A 302 45.89 -10.19 -18.18
C LEU A 302 46.97 -9.13 -18.00
N THR A 303 46.56 -7.90 -17.65
CA THR A 303 47.47 -6.78 -17.38
C THR A 303 48.46 -7.14 -16.27
N PHE A 304 47.99 -7.72 -15.17
CA PHE A 304 48.84 -8.20 -14.09
C PHE A 304 49.88 -9.24 -14.56
N LEU A 305 49.46 -10.22 -15.38
CA LEU A 305 50.36 -11.23 -15.94
C LEU A 305 51.41 -10.62 -16.89
N LEU A 306 51.03 -9.64 -17.71
CA LEU A 306 51.96 -8.93 -18.60
C LEU A 306 52.99 -8.13 -17.79
N ILE A 307 52.56 -7.45 -16.72
CA ILE A 307 53.45 -6.73 -15.81
C ILE A 307 54.44 -7.70 -15.15
N LEU A 308 53.98 -8.84 -14.61
CA LEU A 308 54.86 -9.84 -14.00
C LEU A 308 55.89 -10.39 -14.99
N ARG A 309 55.52 -10.62 -16.25
CA ARG A 309 56.44 -11.07 -17.31
C ARG A 309 57.46 -10.00 -17.69
N SER A 310 57.07 -8.73 -17.73
CA SER A 310 58.00 -7.62 -18.02
C SER A 310 58.98 -7.35 -16.88
N ALA A 311 58.56 -7.58 -15.63
CA ALA A 311 59.39 -7.41 -14.44
C ALA A 311 60.54 -8.43 -14.37
N THR A 312 60.41 -9.60 -15.00
CA THR A 312 61.49 -10.59 -15.10
C THR A 312 62.45 -10.33 -16.27
N THR A 313 62.10 -9.44 -17.21
CA THR A 313 62.91 -9.13 -18.41
C THR A 313 63.66 -7.79 -18.34
N THR A 314 63.55 -7.04 -17.24
CA THR A 314 64.19 -5.71 -17.16
C THR A 314 65.66 -5.83 -16.74
N THR A 315 66.54 -5.96 -17.74
CA THR A 315 67.89 -5.42 -17.70
C THR A 315 67.84 -3.90 -17.65
N GLN A 316 68.83 -3.30 -16.99
CA GLN A 316 68.99 -1.86 -16.79
C GLN A 316 68.98 -1.10 -18.12
N GLY A 317 67.86 -0.46 -18.46
CA GLY A 317 67.73 0.47 -19.59
C GLY A 317 67.37 1.86 -19.10
N ALA A 318 68.23 2.85 -19.38
CA ALA A 318 68.10 4.23 -18.95
C ALA A 318 66.78 4.88 -19.39
N GLU A 319 66.24 5.72 -18.52
CA GLU A 319 65.02 6.52 -18.68
C GLU A 319 65.20 7.55 -19.82
N GLN A 320 64.95 7.15 -21.07
CA GLN A 320 65.03 8.07 -22.21
C GLN A 320 63.73 8.84 -22.39
N SER A 321 63.79 10.15 -22.15
CA SER A 321 62.71 11.09 -22.44
C SER A 321 62.67 11.37 -23.95
N VAL A 322 61.82 10.67 -24.69
CA VAL A 322 61.60 10.94 -26.12
C VAL A 322 60.48 11.96 -26.25
N SER A 323 60.74 13.08 -26.95
CA SER A 323 59.70 14.04 -27.31
C SER A 323 58.73 13.37 -28.30
N GLU A 324 57.52 13.06 -27.84
CA GLU A 324 56.52 12.35 -28.63
C GLU A 324 55.50 13.32 -29.24
N ARG A 325 55.13 13.10 -30.50
CA ARG A 325 54.14 13.94 -31.19
C ARG A 325 52.78 13.74 -30.55
N GLN A 326 51.98 14.80 -30.49
CA GLN A 326 50.61 14.76 -30.00
C GLN A 326 49.60 15.20 -31.05
N PHE A 327 48.46 14.53 -31.09
CA PHE A 327 47.36 14.79 -32.02
C PHE A 327 46.14 15.33 -31.26
N MET A 328 45.43 16.28 -31.87
CA MET A 328 44.19 16.81 -31.31
C MET A 328 43.04 15.84 -31.55
N ARG A 329 42.43 15.34 -30.47
CA ARG A 329 41.32 14.38 -30.51
C ARG A 329 39.99 15.03 -30.14
N TRP A 330 39.94 15.84 -29.07
CA TRP A 330 38.71 16.49 -28.59
C TRP A 330 38.81 18.01 -28.53
N ASN A 331 37.84 18.69 -29.14
CA ASN A 331 37.69 20.15 -29.11
C ASN A 331 37.30 20.67 -27.72
N ILE A 332 37.48 21.97 -27.49
CA ILE A 332 37.11 22.61 -26.21
C ILE A 332 35.62 22.42 -25.87
N HIS A 333 34.72 22.53 -26.85
CA HIS A 333 33.29 22.34 -26.58
C HIS A 333 32.96 20.90 -26.13
N GLN A 334 33.67 19.89 -26.64
CA GLN A 334 33.48 18.48 -26.27
C GLN A 334 33.95 18.24 -24.84
N ARG A 335 35.06 18.87 -24.46
CA ARG A 335 35.59 18.83 -23.10
C ARG A 335 34.66 19.52 -22.10
N LEU A 336 34.16 20.71 -22.42
CA LEU A 336 33.19 21.43 -21.57
C LEU A 336 31.88 20.64 -21.42
N GLN A 337 31.38 20.07 -22.51
CA GLN A 337 30.19 19.22 -22.49
C GLN A 337 30.40 17.95 -21.63
N HIS A 338 31.56 17.30 -21.76
CA HIS A 338 31.91 16.15 -20.92
C HIS A 338 32.01 16.53 -19.44
N LEU A 339 32.66 17.65 -19.11
CA LEU A 339 32.77 18.16 -17.75
C LEU A 339 31.39 18.45 -17.13
N MET A 340 30.50 19.10 -17.89
CA MET A 340 29.13 19.36 -17.47
C MET A 340 28.35 18.07 -17.22
N LEU A 341 28.49 17.08 -18.09
CA LEU A 341 27.87 15.75 -17.94
C LEU A 341 28.41 15.03 -16.71
N MET A 342 29.74 14.99 -16.54
CA MET A 342 30.41 14.32 -15.42
C MET A 342 29.97 14.89 -14.07
N VAL A 343 30.00 16.21 -13.90
CA VAL A 343 29.57 16.86 -12.65
C VAL A 343 28.09 16.59 -12.38
N SER A 344 27.24 16.69 -13.40
CA SER A 344 25.80 16.42 -13.28
C SER A 344 25.53 14.97 -12.84
N VAL A 345 26.17 14.00 -13.48
CA VAL A 345 25.99 12.58 -13.19
C VAL A 345 26.48 12.22 -11.78
N ILE A 346 27.62 12.76 -11.34
CA ILE A 346 28.12 12.54 -9.98
C ILE A 346 27.10 13.05 -8.94
N ILE A 347 26.56 14.26 -9.12
CA ILE A 347 25.56 14.81 -8.20
C ILE A 347 24.27 13.96 -8.24
N LEU A 348 23.82 13.53 -9.42
CA LEU A 348 22.65 12.65 -9.57
C LEU A 348 22.85 11.31 -8.87
N MET A 349 24.02 10.70 -8.98
CA MET A 349 24.37 9.45 -8.29
C MET A 349 24.37 9.62 -6.78
N LEU A 350 25.03 10.66 -6.26
CA LEU A 350 25.14 10.93 -4.81
C LEU A 350 23.79 11.29 -4.17
N THR A 351 22.88 11.91 -4.92
CA THR A 351 21.55 12.28 -4.42
C THR A 351 20.50 11.20 -4.63
N GLY A 352 20.63 10.37 -5.67
CA GLY A 352 19.66 9.34 -6.05
C GLY A 352 19.89 7.98 -5.37
N LEU A 353 21.13 7.48 -5.34
CA LEU A 353 21.44 6.14 -4.80
C LEU A 353 21.03 5.96 -3.33
N PRO A 354 21.18 6.96 -2.43
CA PRO A 354 20.72 6.83 -1.05
C PRO A 354 19.21 6.54 -0.91
N LEU A 355 18.37 6.92 -1.89
CA LEU A 355 16.94 6.59 -1.85
C LEU A 355 16.67 5.10 -2.04
N LYS A 356 17.54 4.38 -2.75
CA LYS A 356 17.40 2.92 -2.96
C LYS A 356 17.74 2.13 -1.70
N GLY A 357 18.73 2.59 -0.94
CA GLY A 357 19.16 2.00 0.34
C GLY A 357 18.80 2.87 1.55
N SER A 358 17.57 3.40 1.60
CA SER A 358 17.18 4.46 2.56
C SER A 358 17.33 4.08 4.05
N THR A 359 17.38 2.79 4.37
CA THR A 359 17.57 2.24 5.72
C THR A 359 19.03 2.01 6.11
N THR A 360 19.97 2.23 5.19
CA THR A 360 21.39 1.92 5.41
C THR A 360 22.14 3.10 6.03
N ALA A 361 23.03 2.83 6.98
CA ALA A 361 23.84 3.88 7.63
C ALA A 361 24.61 4.74 6.61
N THR A 362 25.10 4.14 5.53
CA THR A 362 25.77 4.85 4.44
C THR A 362 24.86 5.86 3.76
N ALA A 363 23.59 5.52 3.50
CA ALA A 363 22.63 6.46 2.91
C ALA A 363 22.36 7.64 3.83
N HIS A 364 22.17 7.41 5.13
CA HIS A 364 22.02 8.48 6.12
C HIS A 364 23.26 9.37 6.20
N PHE A 365 24.46 8.79 6.20
CA PHE A 365 25.72 9.52 6.22
C PHE A 365 25.84 10.46 5.00
N VAL A 366 25.67 9.94 3.77
CA VAL A 366 25.74 10.75 2.54
C VAL A 366 24.70 11.87 2.56
N ILE A 367 23.46 11.58 2.95
CA ILE A 367 22.39 12.57 3.01
C ILE A 367 22.65 13.62 4.10
N SER A 368 23.30 13.26 5.21
CA SER A 368 23.69 14.21 6.25
C SER A 368 24.71 15.23 5.76
N ILE A 369 25.71 14.80 4.97
CA ILE A 369 26.72 15.68 4.36
C ILE A 369 26.06 16.68 3.40
N ILE A 370 25.07 16.25 2.64
CA ILE A 370 24.31 17.10 1.70
C ILE A 370 23.41 18.12 2.46
N GLY A 371 23.17 17.91 3.75
CA GLY A 371 22.29 18.74 4.57
C GLY A 371 20.82 18.31 4.56
N GLY A 372 20.56 17.02 4.31
CA GLY A 372 19.24 16.40 4.41
C GLY A 372 18.59 16.03 3.08
N VAL A 373 17.66 15.09 3.12
CA VAL A 373 17.04 14.49 1.93
C VAL A 373 16.23 15.49 1.10
N ASP A 374 15.67 16.52 1.74
CA ASP A 374 14.92 17.56 1.03
C ASP A 374 15.83 18.48 0.20
N ARG A 375 17.05 18.76 0.67
CA ARG A 375 18.08 19.48 -0.11
C ARG A 375 18.64 18.59 -1.22
N ALA A 376 18.92 17.33 -0.92
CA ALA A 376 19.37 16.34 -1.92
C ALA A 376 18.39 16.26 -3.11
N ALA A 377 17.08 16.28 -2.85
CA ALA A 377 16.07 16.28 -3.91
C ALA A 377 16.10 17.54 -4.80
N ILE A 378 16.48 18.71 -4.26
CA ILE A 378 16.63 19.94 -5.05
C ILE A 378 17.88 19.85 -5.92
N LEU A 379 19.01 19.46 -5.33
CA LEU A 379 20.27 19.28 -6.06
C LEU A 379 20.14 18.25 -7.19
N HIS A 380 19.39 17.16 -6.94
CA HIS A 380 19.08 16.16 -7.95
C HIS A 380 18.40 16.77 -9.18
N ARG A 381 17.40 17.65 -8.99
CA ARG A 381 16.70 18.31 -10.11
C ARG A 381 17.59 19.31 -10.84
N ILE A 382 18.42 20.08 -10.13
CA ILE A 382 19.36 21.02 -10.75
C ILE A 382 20.37 20.26 -11.63
N ALA A 383 20.94 19.17 -11.11
CA ALA A 383 21.85 18.32 -11.85
C ALA A 383 21.17 17.61 -13.03
N ALA A 384 19.90 17.21 -12.89
CA ALA A 384 19.12 16.65 -13.99
C ALA A 384 18.93 17.66 -15.13
N ILE A 385 18.62 18.91 -14.83
CA ILE A 385 18.53 19.99 -15.83
C ILE A 385 19.89 20.18 -16.51
N GLY A 386 20.99 20.20 -15.73
CA GLY A 386 22.34 20.28 -16.28
C GLY A 386 22.64 19.16 -17.28
N MET A 387 22.35 17.91 -16.92
CA MET A 387 22.48 16.77 -17.81
C MET A 387 21.60 16.91 -19.07
N MET A 388 20.34 17.32 -18.93
CA MET A 388 19.43 17.54 -20.06
C MET A 388 19.92 18.63 -21.01
N CYS A 389 20.49 19.73 -20.49
CA CYS A 389 21.10 20.78 -21.30
C CYS A 389 22.35 20.27 -22.04
N ALA A 390 23.21 19.49 -21.38
CA ALA A 390 24.39 18.90 -22.03
C ALA A 390 24.02 17.97 -23.19
N VAL A 391 22.93 17.21 -23.03
CA VAL A 391 22.38 16.32 -24.05
C VAL A 391 21.70 17.12 -25.17
N GLY A 392 20.89 18.12 -24.83
CA GLY A 392 20.25 19.00 -25.82
C GLY A 392 21.28 19.72 -26.69
N TYR A 393 22.35 20.23 -26.09
CA TYR A 393 23.49 20.80 -26.82
C TYR A 393 24.16 19.76 -27.73
N HIS A 394 24.34 18.52 -27.26
CA HIS A 394 24.88 17.43 -28.09
C HIS A 394 24.07 17.21 -29.37
N PHE A 395 22.75 17.08 -29.22
CA PHE A 395 21.85 16.82 -30.34
C PHE A 395 21.80 18.00 -31.30
N LEU A 396 21.78 19.23 -30.77
CA LEU A 396 21.84 20.44 -31.59
C LEU A 396 23.15 20.48 -32.40
N TYR A 397 24.28 20.19 -31.79
CA TYR A 397 25.57 20.12 -32.48
C TYR A 397 25.56 19.07 -33.60
N LEU A 398 25.05 17.86 -33.33
CA LEU A 398 24.93 16.81 -34.35
C LEU A 398 23.98 17.22 -35.48
N LEU A 399 22.85 17.85 -35.17
CA LEU A 399 21.87 18.33 -36.15
C LEU A 399 22.47 19.40 -37.05
N VAL A 400 23.17 20.38 -36.48
CA VAL A 400 23.84 21.45 -37.26
C VAL A 400 24.91 20.86 -38.15
N ARG A 401 25.72 19.91 -37.67
CA ARG A 401 26.72 19.23 -38.51
C ARG A 401 26.09 18.40 -39.63
N TYR A 402 25.00 17.70 -39.35
CA TYR A 402 24.24 16.97 -40.36
C TYR A 402 23.68 17.91 -41.43
N ALA A 403 23.11 19.05 -41.03
CA ALA A 403 22.62 20.08 -41.94
C ALA A 403 23.75 20.70 -42.79
N MET A 404 24.95 20.85 -42.23
CA MET A 404 26.16 21.26 -42.97
C MET A 404 26.78 20.15 -43.82
N GLY A 405 26.08 19.04 -44.08
CA GLY A 405 26.55 17.94 -44.93
C GLY A 405 27.65 17.05 -44.32
N HIS A 406 28.06 17.28 -43.07
CA HIS A 406 29.13 16.51 -42.42
C HIS A 406 28.56 15.24 -41.79
N ARG A 407 28.44 14.17 -42.59
CA ARG A 407 27.99 12.85 -42.12
C ARG A 407 29.16 12.07 -41.52
N ARG A 408 29.31 12.08 -40.19
CA ARG A 408 30.21 11.15 -39.49
C ARG A 408 29.45 9.92 -39.02
N THR A 409 29.66 8.80 -39.70
CA THR A 409 29.15 7.47 -39.32
C THR A 409 30.09 6.71 -38.40
N GLU A 410 31.23 7.30 -38.04
CA GLU A 410 32.33 6.67 -37.27
C GLU A 410 31.91 6.17 -35.88
N MET A 411 30.90 6.80 -35.26
CA MET A 411 30.38 6.43 -33.93
C MET A 411 29.24 5.40 -34.01
N LEU A 412 28.77 5.01 -35.20
CA LEU A 412 27.77 3.96 -35.35
C LEU A 412 28.42 2.58 -35.16
N PRO A 413 27.79 1.65 -34.42
CA PRO A 413 28.26 0.28 -34.34
C PRO A 413 28.22 -0.39 -35.71
N THR A 414 29.31 -1.07 -36.06
CA THR A 414 29.50 -1.80 -37.31
C THR A 414 29.68 -3.30 -37.03
N ARG A 415 29.59 -4.14 -38.07
CA ARG A 415 29.87 -5.59 -37.92
C ARG A 415 31.28 -5.86 -37.37
N LYS A 416 32.25 -5.01 -37.71
CA LYS A 416 33.62 -5.12 -37.21
C LYS A 416 33.70 -4.99 -35.68
N ASP A 417 32.87 -4.13 -35.07
CA ASP A 417 32.89 -3.94 -33.61
C ASP A 417 32.51 -5.22 -32.85
N PHE A 418 31.57 -6.01 -33.39
CA PHE A 418 31.21 -7.31 -32.81
C PHE A 418 32.33 -8.35 -32.96
N ILE A 419 33.01 -8.35 -34.11
CA ILE A 419 34.19 -9.20 -34.36
C ILE A 419 35.32 -8.83 -33.39
N ASP A 420 35.63 -7.53 -33.28
CA ASP A 420 36.68 -7.00 -32.41
C ASP A 420 36.38 -7.30 -30.92
N PHE A 421 35.11 -7.24 -30.51
CA PHE A 421 34.67 -7.66 -29.17
C PHE A 421 35.01 -9.14 -28.91
N TRP A 422 34.57 -10.06 -29.78
CA TRP A 422 34.81 -11.49 -29.57
C TRP A 422 36.30 -11.84 -29.63
N GLN A 423 37.01 -11.21 -30.57
CA GLN A 423 38.47 -11.28 -30.66
C GLN A 423 39.17 -10.79 -29.39
N SER A 424 38.66 -9.74 -28.76
CA SER A 424 39.17 -9.24 -27.48
C SER A 424 38.88 -10.22 -26.34
N VAL A 425 37.69 -10.83 -26.29
CA VAL A 425 37.37 -11.88 -25.30
C VAL A 425 38.32 -13.08 -25.46
N LEU A 426 38.57 -13.54 -26.68
CA LEU A 426 39.51 -14.63 -26.95
C LEU A 426 40.94 -14.27 -26.53
N TYR A 427 41.36 -13.02 -26.77
CA TYR A 427 42.64 -12.50 -26.32
C TYR A 427 42.74 -12.48 -24.78
N LEU A 428 41.72 -11.99 -24.08
CA LEU A 428 41.63 -11.97 -22.61
C LEU A 428 41.67 -13.38 -21.99
N LEU A 429 41.11 -14.37 -22.69
CA LEU A 429 41.17 -15.78 -22.31
C LEU A 429 42.50 -16.46 -22.67
N GLY A 430 43.42 -15.76 -23.34
CA GLY A 430 44.71 -16.29 -23.80
C GLY A 430 44.63 -17.23 -24.99
N ARG A 431 43.48 -17.29 -25.68
CA ARG A 431 43.28 -18.13 -26.89
C ARG A 431 43.72 -17.43 -28.18
N ARG A 432 44.09 -16.15 -28.10
CA ARG A 432 44.67 -15.37 -29.19
C ARG A 432 45.91 -14.65 -28.67
N SER A 433 46.97 -14.59 -29.48
CA SER A 433 48.26 -13.96 -29.12
C SER A 433 48.34 -12.47 -29.44
N GLN A 434 47.52 -11.96 -30.37
CA GLN A 434 47.55 -10.58 -30.85
C GLN A 434 46.26 -9.82 -30.50
N LEU A 435 46.43 -8.53 -30.16
CA LEU A 435 45.33 -7.59 -29.98
C LEU A 435 44.62 -7.34 -31.34
N PRO A 436 43.29 -7.22 -31.39
CA PRO A 436 42.59 -6.85 -32.62
C PRO A 436 42.97 -5.44 -33.10
N GLU A 437 43.10 -5.26 -34.40
CA GLU A 437 43.33 -3.94 -35.02
C GLU A 437 42.07 -3.09 -34.97
N MET A 438 42.08 -2.04 -34.14
CA MET A 438 40.89 -1.25 -33.84
C MET A 438 40.75 0.00 -34.74
N SER A 439 39.50 0.41 -34.99
CA SER A 439 39.16 1.60 -35.78
C SER A 439 39.34 2.93 -35.01
N HIS A 440 39.05 4.06 -35.67
CA HIS A 440 39.11 5.43 -35.10
C HIS A 440 38.54 5.54 -33.68
N TYR A 441 37.33 5.01 -33.50
CA TYR A 441 36.80 4.67 -32.18
C TYR A 441 36.83 3.16 -32.02
N ASN A 442 37.36 2.68 -30.89
CA ASN A 442 37.34 1.26 -30.59
C ASN A 442 35.95 0.81 -30.11
N PHE A 443 35.72 -0.50 -30.08
CA PHE A 443 34.41 -1.05 -29.70
C PHE A 443 34.04 -0.69 -28.24
N VAL A 444 35.01 -0.53 -27.33
CA VAL A 444 34.77 -0.14 -25.93
C VAL A 444 34.29 1.30 -25.83
N GLU A 445 34.92 2.23 -26.55
CA GLU A 445 34.51 3.64 -26.65
C GLU A 445 33.11 3.76 -27.25
N LYS A 446 32.83 3.04 -28.34
CA LYS A 446 31.49 3.02 -28.95
C LYS A 446 30.45 2.42 -28.01
N PHE A 447 30.77 1.30 -27.36
CA PHE A 447 29.89 0.67 -26.38
C PHE A 447 29.58 1.64 -25.24
N LEU A 448 30.59 2.29 -24.66
CA LEU A 448 30.43 3.28 -23.59
C LEU A 448 29.58 4.47 -24.04
N TYR A 449 29.80 4.99 -25.25
CA TYR A 449 29.02 6.09 -25.79
C TYR A 449 27.54 5.74 -25.95
N TRP A 450 27.23 4.57 -26.53
CA TRP A 450 25.84 4.15 -26.74
C TRP A 450 25.17 3.67 -25.45
N ALA A 451 25.89 2.97 -24.58
CA ALA A 451 25.37 2.58 -23.27
C ALA A 451 25.02 3.82 -22.43
N ALA A 452 25.92 4.81 -22.35
CA ALA A 452 25.65 6.06 -21.66
C ALA A 452 24.54 6.86 -22.35
N GLY A 453 24.56 6.96 -23.69
CA GLY A 453 23.53 7.69 -24.45
C GLY A 453 22.13 7.14 -24.23
N TRP A 454 21.96 5.81 -24.32
CA TRP A 454 20.71 5.13 -24.02
C TRP A 454 20.27 5.35 -22.57
N GLY A 455 21.20 5.14 -21.62
CA GLY A 455 20.92 5.33 -20.20
C GLY A 455 20.47 6.75 -19.88
N ILE A 456 21.11 7.77 -20.46
CA ILE A 456 20.73 9.18 -20.25
C ILE A 456 19.35 9.48 -20.84
N ILE A 457 19.01 8.97 -22.02
CA ILE A 457 17.68 9.15 -22.62
C ILE A 457 16.61 8.51 -21.72
N MET A 458 16.83 7.27 -21.28
CA MET A 458 15.93 6.56 -20.37
C MET A 458 15.78 7.30 -19.04
N MET A 459 16.88 7.72 -18.42
CA MET A 459 16.89 8.46 -17.15
C MET A 459 16.22 9.83 -17.27
N GLY A 460 16.46 10.55 -18.37
CA GLY A 460 15.83 11.84 -18.64
C GLY A 460 14.32 11.70 -18.81
N PHE A 461 13.86 10.78 -19.66
CA PHE A 461 12.44 10.57 -19.93
C PHE A 461 11.68 10.08 -18.69
N THR A 462 12.18 9.04 -18.03
CA THR A 462 11.57 8.53 -16.79
C THR A 462 11.63 9.55 -15.65
N GLY A 463 12.70 10.34 -15.55
CA GLY A 463 12.83 11.43 -14.59
C GLY A 463 11.79 12.52 -14.78
N ILE A 464 11.51 12.93 -16.03
CA ILE A 464 10.43 13.90 -16.34
C ILE A 464 9.06 13.36 -15.94
N ILE A 465 8.79 12.07 -16.21
CA ILE A 465 7.52 11.44 -15.80
C ILE A 465 7.37 11.49 -14.28
N LEU A 466 8.43 11.20 -13.53
CA LEU A 466 8.40 11.22 -12.06
C LEU A 466 8.32 12.63 -11.49
N TRP A 467 8.97 13.61 -12.13
CA TRP A 467 8.90 15.01 -11.73
C TRP A 467 7.49 15.56 -11.95
N GLN A 468 6.89 15.28 -13.11
CA GLN A 468 5.55 15.74 -13.51
C GLN A 468 4.46 14.69 -13.30
N ALA A 469 4.63 13.81 -12.30
CA ALA A 469 3.77 12.65 -12.11
C ALA A 469 2.25 12.97 -12.06
N PRO A 470 1.79 14.06 -11.41
CA PRO A 470 0.37 14.46 -11.47
C PRO A 470 -0.16 14.62 -12.90
N TRP A 471 0.59 15.29 -13.77
CA TRP A 471 0.18 15.55 -15.14
C TRP A 471 0.08 14.25 -15.94
N PHE A 472 1.07 13.36 -15.81
CA PHE A 472 1.10 12.07 -16.49
C PHE A 472 0.00 11.11 -16.03
N ALA A 473 -0.34 11.09 -14.74
CA ALA A 473 -1.46 10.28 -14.26
C ALA A 473 -2.80 10.75 -14.81
N GLU A 474 -3.03 12.05 -14.86
CA GLU A 474 -4.33 12.61 -15.28
C GLU A 474 -4.53 12.51 -16.80
N HIS A 475 -3.49 12.79 -17.59
CA HIS A 475 -3.60 12.89 -19.05
C HIS A 475 -3.20 11.60 -19.80
N ILE A 476 -2.27 10.80 -19.25
CA ILE A 476 -1.76 9.60 -19.92
C ILE A 476 -2.28 8.35 -19.22
N SER A 477 -1.66 7.98 -18.11
CA SER A 477 -2.04 6.80 -17.32
C SER A 477 -1.32 6.78 -15.97
N PRO A 478 -2.02 6.44 -14.87
CA PRO A 478 -1.41 6.03 -13.59
C PRO A 478 -0.25 5.05 -13.72
N LEU A 479 -0.38 4.09 -14.64
CA LEU A 479 0.59 3.01 -14.86
C LEU A 479 1.95 3.52 -15.34
N ALA A 480 1.98 4.67 -16.03
CA ALA A 480 3.22 5.25 -16.53
C ALA A 480 4.17 5.65 -15.38
N ILE A 481 3.62 6.11 -14.25
CA ILE A 481 4.41 6.52 -13.07
C ILE A 481 5.07 5.30 -12.43
N GLU A 482 4.31 4.20 -12.31
CA GLU A 482 4.81 2.97 -11.70
C GLU A 482 5.93 2.35 -12.54
N ILE A 483 5.74 2.29 -13.86
CA ILE A 483 6.78 1.81 -14.78
C ILE A 483 8.00 2.74 -14.77
N ALA A 484 7.80 4.06 -14.82
CA ALA A 484 8.90 5.02 -14.76
C ALA A 484 9.70 4.89 -13.46
N ALA A 485 9.06 4.67 -12.31
CA ALA A 485 9.75 4.48 -11.03
C ALA A 485 10.63 3.22 -11.03
N VAL A 486 10.14 2.11 -11.60
CA VAL A 486 10.90 0.87 -11.76
C VAL A 486 12.10 1.08 -12.68
N LEU A 487 11.86 1.59 -13.89
CA LEU A 487 12.91 1.78 -14.90
C LEU A 487 13.98 2.77 -14.45
N HIS A 488 13.59 3.92 -13.88
CA HIS A 488 14.52 4.92 -13.36
C HIS A 488 15.41 4.36 -12.25
N SER A 489 14.84 3.58 -11.32
CA SER A 489 15.59 2.97 -10.21
C SER A 489 16.58 1.89 -10.66
N HIS A 490 16.21 1.08 -11.66
CA HIS A 490 17.08 0.02 -12.18
C HIS A 490 18.16 0.55 -13.12
N GLU A 491 17.81 1.47 -14.02
CA GLU A 491 18.76 2.11 -14.92
C GLU A 491 19.79 2.94 -14.14
N ALA A 492 19.39 3.66 -13.09
CA ALA A 492 20.33 4.37 -12.22
C ALA A 492 21.37 3.43 -11.58
N LEU A 493 20.95 2.22 -11.19
CA LEU A 493 21.85 1.22 -10.62
C LEU A 493 22.82 0.70 -11.69
N LEU A 494 22.32 0.35 -12.87
CA LEU A 494 23.15 -0.09 -13.99
C LEU A 494 24.17 0.98 -14.40
N ALA A 495 23.73 2.22 -14.57
CA ALA A 495 24.59 3.35 -14.91
C ALA A 495 25.67 3.59 -13.85
N THR A 496 25.30 3.52 -12.56
CA THR A 496 26.27 3.65 -11.44
C THR A 496 27.37 2.60 -11.54
N PHE A 497 27.01 1.34 -11.76
CA PHE A 497 27.98 0.24 -11.85
C PHE A 497 28.82 0.31 -13.13
N ALA A 498 28.19 0.59 -14.27
CA ALA A 498 28.90 0.76 -15.54
C ALA A 498 29.91 1.91 -15.46
N LEU A 499 29.55 3.02 -14.80
CA LEU A 499 30.46 4.15 -14.63
C LEU A 499 31.61 3.82 -13.66
N LEU A 500 31.33 3.21 -12.51
CA LEU A 500 32.33 2.95 -11.49
C LEU A 500 33.28 1.78 -11.82
N VAL A 501 32.76 0.70 -12.40
CA VAL A 501 33.55 -0.51 -12.68
C VAL A 501 34.18 -0.46 -14.06
N PHE A 502 33.40 -0.08 -15.07
CA PHE A 502 33.81 -0.25 -16.45
C PHE A 502 34.40 1.06 -17.02
N HIS A 503 33.67 2.18 -16.96
CA HIS A 503 34.15 3.45 -17.48
C HIS A 503 35.38 3.98 -16.72
N LEU A 504 35.33 4.07 -15.38
CA LEU A 504 36.47 4.51 -14.58
C LEU A 504 37.70 3.63 -14.81
N TYR A 505 37.52 2.32 -14.97
CA TYR A 505 38.63 1.43 -15.27
C TYR A 505 39.28 1.76 -16.61
N PHE A 506 38.52 1.72 -17.71
CA PHE A 506 39.09 1.89 -19.06
C PHE A 506 39.56 3.32 -19.35
N ALA A 507 38.99 4.34 -18.71
CA ALA A 507 39.36 5.73 -18.93
C ALA A 507 40.40 6.25 -17.93
N HIS A 508 40.44 5.73 -16.70
CA HIS A 508 41.29 6.27 -15.63
C HIS A 508 42.26 5.26 -15.01
N LEU A 509 41.84 4.01 -14.78
CA LEU A 509 42.58 3.10 -13.89
C LEU A 509 43.36 1.99 -14.60
N ARG A 510 43.17 1.78 -15.92
CA ARG A 510 43.93 0.78 -16.68
C ARG A 510 45.41 1.19 -16.76
N TYR A 511 46.32 0.21 -16.75
CA TYR A 511 47.75 0.40 -16.47
C TYR A 511 48.45 1.36 -17.44
N ASP A 512 48.08 1.27 -18.70
CA ASP A 512 48.59 2.08 -19.81
C ASP A 512 48.17 3.55 -19.77
N VAL A 513 47.01 3.86 -19.16
CA VAL A 513 46.50 5.24 -19.05
C VAL A 513 46.56 5.79 -17.63
N PHE A 514 47.03 5.03 -16.65
CA PHE A 514 47.09 5.47 -15.25
C PHE A 514 48.05 6.67 -15.07
N PRO A 515 47.67 7.74 -14.35
CA PRO A 515 46.49 7.88 -13.48
C PRO A 515 45.18 8.24 -14.19
N MET A 516 45.23 8.70 -15.45
CA MET A 516 44.07 8.90 -16.31
C MET A 516 44.47 9.19 -17.77
N SER A 517 43.57 8.88 -18.72
CA SER A 517 43.69 9.41 -20.07
C SER A 517 43.65 10.94 -20.03
N TRP A 518 44.60 11.61 -20.66
CA TRP A 518 44.64 13.08 -20.66
C TRP A 518 43.70 13.71 -21.69
N VAL A 519 43.10 12.90 -22.58
CA VAL A 519 42.24 13.36 -23.68
C VAL A 519 41.03 14.17 -23.17
N TRP A 520 40.40 13.77 -22.07
CA TRP A 520 39.21 14.46 -21.56
C TRP A 520 39.52 15.86 -20.99
N LEU A 521 40.76 16.12 -20.56
CA LEU A 521 41.19 17.40 -19.99
C LEU A 521 41.94 18.26 -21.02
N THR A 522 42.93 17.71 -21.72
CA THR A 522 43.78 18.45 -22.67
C THR A 522 43.26 18.41 -24.10
N GLY A 523 42.46 17.39 -24.44
CA GLY A 523 41.97 17.15 -25.80
C GLY A 523 42.99 16.44 -26.70
N ARG A 524 44.16 16.06 -26.19
CA ARG A 524 45.29 15.55 -26.99
C ARG A 524 45.64 14.09 -26.67
N ILE A 525 46.11 13.35 -27.67
CA ILE A 525 46.58 11.96 -27.58
C ILE A 525 48.01 11.83 -28.10
N SER A 526 48.83 10.97 -27.50
CA SER A 526 50.22 10.72 -27.93
C SER A 526 50.31 9.81 -29.15
N GLU A 527 51.40 9.89 -29.90
CA GLU A 527 51.62 9.06 -31.10
C GLU A 527 51.67 7.56 -30.79
N SER A 528 52.38 7.13 -29.74
CA SER A 528 52.42 5.72 -29.32
C SER A 528 51.04 5.19 -28.90
N GLU A 529 50.29 5.96 -28.13
CA GLU A 529 48.93 5.59 -27.71
C GLU A 529 47.98 5.49 -28.91
N LEU A 530 48.11 6.39 -29.88
CA LEU A 530 47.34 6.35 -31.12
C LEU A 530 47.66 5.12 -31.98
N LYS A 531 48.94 4.75 -32.11
CA LYS A 531 49.37 3.54 -32.82
C LYS A 531 48.83 2.27 -32.17
N GLU A 532 48.93 2.17 -30.86
CA GLU A 532 48.55 0.96 -30.12
C GLU A 532 47.04 0.75 -30.06
N ARG A 533 46.27 1.84 -29.89
CA ARG A 533 44.82 1.76 -29.62
C ARG A 533 43.94 2.03 -30.83
N HIS A 534 44.49 2.71 -31.84
CA HIS A 534 43.78 3.16 -33.02
C HIS A 534 44.65 2.98 -34.28
N ALA A 535 45.25 1.79 -34.44
CA ALA A 535 46.18 1.48 -35.53
C ALA A 535 45.65 1.91 -36.91
N LEU A 536 44.37 1.62 -37.21
CA LEU A 536 43.74 1.98 -38.48
C LEU A 536 43.49 3.50 -38.65
N GLU A 537 43.41 4.25 -37.56
CA GLU A 537 43.37 5.72 -37.61
C GLU A 537 44.76 6.30 -37.82
N TYR A 538 45.76 5.77 -37.11
CA TYR A 538 47.14 6.17 -37.29
C TYR A 538 47.57 5.99 -38.75
N GLU A 539 47.29 4.82 -39.34
CA GLU A 539 47.56 4.56 -40.76
C GLU A 539 46.85 5.55 -41.69
N ARG A 540 45.59 5.91 -41.39
CA ARG A 540 44.84 6.92 -42.15
C ARG A 540 45.47 8.31 -42.06
N LEU A 541 45.86 8.74 -40.87
CA LEU A 541 46.46 10.07 -40.66
C LEU A 541 47.84 10.18 -41.33
N VAL A 542 48.61 9.09 -41.32
CA VAL A 542 49.89 8.99 -42.03
C VAL A 542 49.69 9.01 -43.54
N SER A 543 48.75 8.20 -44.07
CA SER A 543 48.45 8.14 -45.51
C SER A 543 47.83 9.42 -46.07
N GLN A 544 47.12 10.21 -45.25
CA GLN A 544 46.54 11.50 -45.65
C GLN A 544 47.51 12.69 -45.52
N GLY A 545 48.77 12.47 -45.14
CA GLY A 545 49.78 13.52 -45.04
C GLY A 545 49.50 14.59 -43.97
N HIS A 546 48.59 14.35 -43.03
CA HIS A 546 48.16 15.31 -41.99
C HIS A 546 49.18 15.47 -40.83
N LEU A 547 50.47 15.28 -41.11
CA LEU A 547 51.58 15.30 -40.16
C LEU A 547 51.93 16.72 -39.65
N ASN A 548 51.27 17.76 -40.15
CA ASN A 548 51.69 19.17 -39.97
C ASN A 548 50.97 19.94 -38.84
N SER A 549 50.08 19.31 -38.05
CA SER A 549 49.39 19.99 -36.92
C SER A 549 50.03 19.71 -35.54
N THR A 550 51.31 19.39 -35.53
CA THR A 550 52.07 18.98 -34.34
C THR A 550 52.40 20.18 -33.44
N SER A 551 51.93 20.15 -32.19
CA SER A 551 52.52 20.96 -31.13
C SER A 551 53.46 20.09 -30.30
N ASN A 552 54.74 20.45 -30.23
CA ASN A 552 55.66 19.86 -29.25
C ASN A 552 55.20 20.31 -27.85
N ALA A 553 54.68 19.38 -27.06
CA ALA A 553 54.27 19.60 -25.67
C ALA A 553 55.24 18.86 -24.73
N PRO A 554 55.45 19.35 -23.50
CA PRO A 554 56.49 18.84 -22.61
C PRO A 554 56.27 17.35 -22.26
N ASN A 555 57.38 16.62 -22.25
CA ASN A 555 57.61 15.22 -21.88
C ASN A 555 56.44 14.46 -21.25
N VAL A 556 55.83 13.55 -22.02
CA VAL A 556 55.14 12.38 -21.43
C VAL A 556 56.20 11.32 -21.19
N LYS A 557 56.65 11.18 -19.93
CA LYS A 557 57.58 10.10 -19.55
C LYS A 557 56.93 8.75 -19.88
N LYS A 558 57.54 7.98 -20.79
CA LYS A 558 57.24 6.55 -20.95
C LYS A 558 57.63 5.86 -19.64
N ARG A 559 56.65 5.60 -18.79
CA ARG A 559 56.91 5.23 -17.41
C ARG A 559 57.42 3.79 -17.36
N ASN A 560 58.67 3.64 -16.94
CA ASN A 560 59.20 2.32 -16.59
C ASN A 560 58.40 1.81 -15.37
N PRO A 561 57.85 0.57 -15.38
CA PRO A 561 57.09 0.02 -14.25
C PRO A 561 57.92 -0.01 -12.96
N ASN A 562 57.89 1.08 -12.19
CA ASN A 562 58.39 1.04 -10.83
C ASN A 562 57.34 0.40 -9.93
N ARG A 563 57.78 -0.44 -8.98
CA ARG A 563 56.89 -1.22 -8.09
C ARG A 563 55.87 -0.34 -7.36
N ILE A 564 56.23 0.91 -7.08
CA ILE A 564 55.37 1.90 -6.42
C ILE A 564 54.20 2.33 -7.32
N GLY A 565 54.43 2.61 -8.61
CA GLY A 565 53.38 2.99 -9.55
C GLY A 565 52.35 1.87 -9.75
N ILE A 566 52.83 0.63 -9.84
CA ILE A 566 51.97 -0.57 -9.92
C ILE A 566 51.13 -0.71 -8.64
N ALA A 567 51.76 -0.62 -7.46
CA ALA A 567 51.03 -0.73 -6.18
C ALA A 567 49.95 0.35 -6.03
N LEU A 568 50.25 1.59 -6.41
CA LEU A 568 49.29 2.70 -6.38
C LEU A 568 48.10 2.46 -7.30
N GLN A 569 48.34 1.93 -8.51
CA GLN A 569 47.27 1.63 -9.45
C GLN A 569 46.36 0.50 -8.94
N PHE A 570 46.91 -0.63 -8.48
CA PHE A 570 46.09 -1.73 -7.94
C PHE A 570 45.31 -1.29 -6.69
N THR A 571 45.88 -0.40 -5.88
CA THR A 571 45.17 0.24 -4.77
C THR A 571 44.00 1.09 -5.30
N ALA A 572 44.22 1.91 -6.33
CA ALA A 572 43.17 2.72 -6.94
C ALA A 572 42.05 1.89 -7.59
N ILE A 573 42.37 0.74 -8.21
CA ILE A 573 41.40 -0.22 -8.76
C ILE A 573 40.57 -0.87 -7.64
N SER A 574 41.18 -1.15 -6.49
CA SER A 574 40.49 -1.79 -5.37
C SER A 574 39.37 -0.91 -4.79
N ILE A 575 39.48 0.42 -4.84
CA ILE A 575 38.51 1.36 -4.23
C ILE A 575 37.12 1.24 -4.89
N PRO A 576 36.94 1.41 -6.22
CA PRO A 576 35.64 1.20 -6.88
C PRO A 576 35.10 -0.21 -6.70
N LEU A 577 35.95 -1.24 -6.72
CA LEU A 577 35.54 -2.63 -6.53
C LEU A 577 35.03 -2.89 -5.10
N ILE A 578 35.68 -2.34 -4.08
CA ILE A 578 35.22 -2.41 -2.68
C ILE A 578 33.89 -1.67 -2.55
N LEU A 579 33.77 -0.45 -3.10
CA LEU A 579 32.54 0.33 -3.07
C LEU A 579 31.38 -0.46 -3.71
N VAL A 580 31.62 -1.06 -4.87
CA VAL A 580 30.64 -1.90 -5.58
C VAL A 580 30.28 -3.15 -4.77
N THR A 581 31.27 -3.80 -4.17
CA THR A 581 31.03 -4.96 -3.30
C THR A 581 30.17 -4.59 -2.10
N VAL A 582 30.43 -3.44 -1.47
CA VAL A 582 29.60 -2.90 -0.38
C VAL A 582 28.18 -2.62 -0.86
N ILE A 583 28.00 -2.05 -2.06
CA ILE A 583 26.66 -1.81 -2.63
C ILE A 583 25.94 -3.14 -2.92
N ILE A 584 26.61 -4.13 -3.51
CA ILE A 584 26.03 -5.46 -3.77
C ILE A 584 25.64 -6.13 -2.45
N ILE A 585 26.52 -6.13 -1.45
CA ILE A 585 26.24 -6.71 -0.13
C ILE A 585 25.07 -5.98 0.52
N ALA A 586 25.04 -4.65 0.49
CA ALA A 586 23.93 -3.87 1.03
C ALA A 586 22.60 -4.23 0.33
N LEU A 587 22.60 -4.37 -0.99
CA LEU A 587 21.44 -4.80 -1.76
C LEU A 587 21.02 -6.24 -1.47
N ALA A 588 21.98 -7.17 -1.34
CA ALA A 588 21.72 -8.58 -1.03
C ALA A 588 21.18 -8.77 0.39
N LEU A 589 21.72 -8.03 1.36
CA LEU A 589 21.23 -7.98 2.74
C LEU A 589 19.83 -7.36 2.81
N SER A 590 19.51 -6.43 1.91
CA SER A 590 18.19 -5.81 1.79
C SER A 590 17.18 -6.69 1.05
N GLY A 591 17.63 -7.56 0.13
CA GLY A 591 16.78 -8.28 -0.83
C GLY A 591 16.26 -9.67 -0.44
N HIS A 592 16.71 -10.26 0.68
CA HIS A 592 16.35 -11.66 1.02
C HIS A 592 15.89 -11.90 2.46
N ARG A 593 15.46 -10.88 3.18
CA ARG A 593 14.80 -11.08 4.47
C ARG A 593 13.36 -10.65 4.32
N GLU A 594 12.41 -11.57 4.52
CA GLU A 594 11.24 -11.16 5.30
C GLU A 594 11.81 -10.34 6.45
N PRO A 595 11.41 -9.07 6.62
CA PRO A 595 11.98 -8.26 7.67
C PRO A 595 11.64 -8.95 8.98
N LYS A 596 12.57 -9.77 9.49
CA LYS A 596 12.79 -9.84 10.92
C LYS A 596 13.09 -8.41 11.26
N LEU A 597 12.04 -7.71 11.72
CA LEU A 597 12.21 -6.45 12.40
C LEU A 597 13.42 -6.67 13.32
N PRO A 598 14.40 -5.75 13.38
CA PRO A 598 15.22 -5.70 14.57
C PRO A 598 14.23 -5.76 15.74
N PRO A 599 14.44 -6.64 16.74
CA PRO A 599 13.61 -6.59 17.92
C PRO A 599 13.55 -5.12 18.35
N PRO A 600 12.37 -4.60 18.72
CA PRO A 600 12.27 -3.22 19.19
C PRO A 600 13.44 -3.00 20.14
N GLU A 601 14.19 -1.91 19.92
CA GLU A 601 15.32 -1.57 20.78
C GLU A 601 14.91 -1.86 22.21
N PRO A 602 15.69 -2.66 22.95
CA PRO A 602 15.23 -3.19 24.20
C PRO A 602 14.88 -2.03 25.12
N VAL A 603 13.61 -1.94 25.46
CA VAL A 603 13.08 -1.07 26.51
C VAL A 603 13.84 -1.37 27.79
N ARG A 604 14.93 -0.63 28.07
CA ARG A 604 15.81 -0.50 29.27
C ARG A 604 15.98 -1.66 30.29
N GLY A 605 15.43 -2.85 30.06
CA GLY A 605 15.29 -3.94 31.03
C GLY A 605 16.05 -5.21 30.70
N THR A 606 16.69 -5.31 29.52
CA THR A 606 17.46 -6.51 29.10
C THR A 606 18.91 -6.53 29.59
N THR A 607 19.44 -5.40 30.06
CA THR A 607 20.78 -5.28 30.66
C THR A 607 20.96 -6.14 31.92
N ALA A 608 19.87 -6.42 32.66
CA ALA A 608 19.90 -7.23 33.88
C ALA A 608 20.16 -8.73 33.62
N VAL A 609 19.81 -9.25 32.44
CA VAL A 609 19.97 -10.67 32.09
C VAL A 609 21.42 -10.98 31.71
N ARG A 610 22.07 -10.05 31.00
CA ARG A 610 23.49 -10.18 30.61
C ARG A 610 24.43 -10.13 31.82
N ALA A 611 24.13 -9.28 32.80
CA ALA A 611 24.87 -9.18 34.05
C ALA A 611 24.85 -10.47 34.90
N LYS A 612 23.75 -11.24 34.85
CA LYS A 612 23.65 -12.52 35.56
C LYS A 612 24.53 -13.62 34.96
N ARG A 613 24.68 -13.65 33.63
CA ARG A 613 25.52 -14.63 32.92
C ARG A 613 27.01 -14.45 33.24
N GLU A 614 27.46 -13.21 33.33
CA GLU A 614 28.84 -12.88 33.71
C GLU A 614 29.14 -13.21 35.18
N LEU A 615 28.12 -13.26 36.04
CA LEU A 615 28.29 -13.61 37.46
C LEU A 615 28.58 -15.12 37.66
N VAL A 616 27.97 -16.00 36.86
CA VAL A 616 28.11 -17.46 36.97
C VAL A 616 29.47 -17.94 36.47
N MET A 617 30.02 -17.29 35.44
CA MET A 617 31.34 -17.60 34.88
C MET A 617 32.51 -17.28 35.84
N LYS A 618 32.23 -16.65 36.99
CA LYS A 618 33.22 -16.29 38.01
C LYS A 618 33.27 -17.26 39.20
N LEU A 619 32.46 -18.33 39.22
CA LEU A 619 32.42 -19.33 40.30
C LEU A 619 33.52 -20.40 40.15
N SER A 620 33.86 -21.11 41.23
CA SER A 620 34.94 -22.12 41.25
C SER A 620 34.57 -23.42 40.49
N ARG A 621 35.56 -24.24 40.09
CA ARG A 621 35.33 -25.44 39.26
C ARG A 621 34.45 -26.49 39.94
N GLN A 622 34.48 -26.62 41.27
CA GLN A 622 33.58 -27.52 42.01
C GLN A 622 32.15 -26.97 42.14
N GLU A 623 31.98 -25.64 42.22
CA GLU A 623 30.66 -24.98 42.20
C GLU A 623 30.06 -24.99 40.79
N GLN A 624 30.91 -24.91 39.76
CA GLN A 624 30.54 -25.18 38.38
C GLN A 624 30.14 -26.65 38.21
N LEU A 625 30.89 -27.61 38.75
CA LEU A 625 30.60 -29.05 38.62
C LEU A 625 29.28 -29.48 39.30
N ARG A 626 28.93 -28.89 40.44
CA ARG A 626 27.59 -29.07 41.04
C ARG A 626 26.46 -28.45 40.22
N ALA A 627 26.74 -27.40 39.46
CA ALA A 627 25.81 -26.94 38.44
C ALA A 627 25.76 -27.90 37.22
N ILE A 628 26.80 -28.73 36.99
CA ILE A 628 27.04 -29.53 35.77
C ILE A 628 26.33 -30.89 35.71
N GLU A 629 25.86 -31.48 36.80
CA GLU A 629 25.07 -32.74 36.72
C GLU A 629 23.73 -32.60 35.96
N GLY A 630 23.33 -31.37 35.58
CA GLY A 630 22.29 -31.11 34.58
C GLY A 630 22.79 -30.43 33.28
N LEU A 631 24.08 -30.07 33.17
CA LEU A 631 24.63 -29.28 32.04
C LEU A 631 25.09 -30.09 30.82
N TYR A 632 25.32 -31.40 30.90
CA TYR A 632 25.69 -32.18 29.69
C TYR A 632 24.56 -32.18 28.64
N CYS A 633 23.30 -32.13 29.09
CA CYS A 633 22.15 -31.91 28.21
C CYS A 633 22.16 -30.51 27.56
N PHE A 634 22.77 -29.51 28.21
CA PHE A 634 22.80 -28.12 27.75
C PHE A 634 23.91 -27.83 26.73
N GLU A 635 24.87 -28.73 26.54
CA GLU A 635 25.88 -28.62 25.49
C GLU A 635 25.26 -28.72 24.09
N CYS A 636 24.24 -29.57 23.93
CA CYS A 636 23.52 -29.76 22.68
C CYS A 636 22.15 -29.06 22.64
N HIS A 637 21.54 -28.72 23.80
CA HIS A 637 20.19 -28.18 23.85
C HIS A 637 20.04 -26.85 24.62
N ASN A 638 19.31 -25.89 24.02
CA ASN A 638 19.01 -24.59 24.64
C ASN A 638 17.69 -24.61 25.43
N LEU A 639 17.76 -24.26 26.73
CA LEU A 639 16.64 -24.22 27.70
C LEU A 639 15.48 -23.30 27.28
N LEU A 640 15.75 -22.25 26.49
CA LEU A 640 14.71 -21.31 26.02
C LEU A 640 13.92 -21.86 24.83
N SER A 641 14.42 -22.88 24.15
CA SER A 641 13.81 -23.46 22.95
C SER A 641 13.30 -24.89 23.15
N MET A 642 13.63 -25.54 24.27
CA MET A 642 13.14 -26.88 24.56
C MET A 642 11.73 -26.86 25.16
N GLY A 643 10.75 -27.32 24.37
CA GLY A 643 9.41 -27.70 24.85
C GLY A 643 8.23 -26.93 24.25
N GLU A 644 8.44 -25.73 23.70
CA GLU A 644 7.30 -24.96 23.18
C GLU A 644 6.76 -25.46 21.83
N LEU A 645 7.57 -26.18 21.06
CA LEU A 645 7.28 -26.41 19.64
C LEU A 645 6.60 -27.74 19.29
N THR A 646 6.46 -28.70 20.20
CA THR A 646 5.87 -30.00 19.84
C THR A 646 4.74 -30.51 20.73
N TYR A 647 4.64 -30.15 22.02
CA TYR A 647 3.65 -30.80 22.92
C TYR A 647 2.74 -29.90 23.76
N ARG A 648 2.63 -28.58 23.47
CA ARG A 648 1.64 -27.67 24.12
C ARG A 648 1.59 -27.74 25.67
N ILE A 649 2.69 -28.17 26.30
CA ILE A 649 2.88 -28.19 27.75
C ILE A 649 3.74 -26.97 28.09
N SER A 650 3.22 -26.08 28.94
CA SER A 650 3.91 -24.95 29.55
C SER A 650 4.73 -25.43 30.75
N PHE A 651 5.74 -26.25 30.50
CA PHE A 651 6.66 -26.74 31.54
C PHE A 651 7.97 -25.97 31.49
N SER A 652 8.37 -25.36 32.61
CA SER A 652 9.62 -24.61 32.73
C SER A 652 10.66 -25.46 33.45
N HIS A 653 11.55 -26.10 32.68
CA HIS A 653 12.70 -26.85 33.21
C HIS A 653 13.53 -25.98 34.17
N VAL A 654 13.78 -24.72 33.82
CA VAL A 654 14.55 -23.76 34.65
C VAL A 654 13.92 -23.57 36.03
N ARG A 655 12.60 -23.39 36.12
CA ARG A 655 11.92 -23.13 37.41
C ARG A 655 11.87 -24.34 38.33
N HIS A 656 11.94 -25.56 37.80
CA HIS A 656 11.92 -26.80 38.57
C HIS A 656 13.34 -27.18 39.02
N ILE A 657 14.35 -26.96 38.17
CA ILE A 657 15.77 -27.09 38.54
C ILE A 657 16.16 -26.06 39.63
N ASP A 658 15.71 -24.81 39.50
CA ASP A 658 15.93 -23.75 40.51
C ASP A 658 15.31 -24.08 41.90
N ARG A 659 14.43 -25.09 41.97
CA ARG A 659 13.81 -25.60 43.20
C ARG A 659 14.46 -26.87 43.74
N GLY A 660 15.51 -27.40 43.09
CA GLY A 660 16.27 -28.56 43.54
C GLY A 660 15.87 -29.90 42.90
N TYR A 661 15.05 -29.92 41.84
CA TYR A 661 14.67 -31.15 41.14
C TYR A 661 15.59 -31.43 39.94
N HIS A 662 15.97 -32.69 39.75
CA HIS A 662 16.87 -33.18 38.71
C HIS A 662 16.11 -33.74 37.51
N CYS A 663 16.76 -33.74 36.32
CA CYS A 663 16.15 -34.18 35.08
C CYS A 663 15.62 -35.63 35.13
N THR A 664 16.31 -36.51 35.87
CA THR A 664 15.97 -37.92 36.06
C THR A 664 14.74 -38.14 36.94
N ASP A 665 14.36 -37.16 37.75
CA ASP A 665 13.19 -37.26 38.65
C ASP A 665 11.89 -37.33 37.83
N CYS A 666 11.89 -36.68 36.66
CA CYS A 666 10.78 -36.75 35.71
C CYS A 666 11.07 -37.68 34.51
N HIS A 667 12.34 -37.85 34.12
CA HIS A 667 12.74 -38.70 33.00
C HIS A 667 13.50 -39.96 33.48
N LYS A 668 12.78 -40.87 34.15
CA LYS A 668 13.34 -42.07 34.79
C LYS A 668 14.19 -42.97 33.86
N ASP A 669 13.99 -42.93 32.53
CA ASP A 669 14.69 -43.78 31.54
C ASP A 669 15.60 -43.03 30.52
N ILE A 670 15.99 -41.78 30.81
CA ILE A 670 16.63 -40.89 29.83
C ILE A 670 17.96 -41.40 29.24
N GLY A 671 18.61 -42.37 29.90
CA GLY A 671 19.85 -43.00 29.43
C GLY A 671 19.68 -44.20 28.48
N LYS A 672 18.47 -44.75 28.31
CA LYS A 672 18.25 -46.01 27.57
C LYS A 672 17.33 -45.91 26.33
N ARG A 673 16.71 -44.75 26.05
CA ARG A 673 15.78 -44.55 24.91
C ARG A 673 15.96 -43.21 24.19
N LYS A 674 15.53 -43.15 22.92
CA LYS A 674 15.38 -41.87 22.18
C LYS A 674 14.32 -40.99 22.87
N HIS A 675 14.65 -39.71 23.03
CA HIS A 675 13.88 -38.70 23.77
C HIS A 675 12.38 -38.71 23.42
N GLY A 676 11.52 -38.99 24.41
CA GLY A 676 10.07 -39.04 24.30
C GLY A 676 9.37 -38.25 25.42
N ALA A 677 8.06 -38.02 25.26
CA ALA A 677 7.24 -37.26 26.21
C ALA A 677 7.12 -37.98 27.58
N VAL A 678 7.26 -37.23 28.67
CA VAL A 678 7.04 -37.72 30.04
C VAL A 678 5.55 -37.99 30.25
N PRO A 679 5.15 -39.13 30.82
CA PRO A 679 3.75 -39.41 31.10
C PRO A 679 3.22 -38.48 32.20
N MET A 680 1.91 -38.17 32.15
CA MET A 680 1.32 -37.12 32.99
C MET A 680 1.30 -37.51 34.47
N ASP A 681 1.18 -38.80 34.78
CA ASP A 681 1.24 -39.36 36.12
C ASP A 681 2.53 -38.98 36.85
N ALA A 682 3.69 -39.02 36.18
CA ALA A 682 4.96 -38.58 36.76
C ALA A 682 4.95 -37.09 37.16
N CYS A 683 4.15 -36.26 36.49
CA CYS A 683 3.95 -34.86 36.88
C CYS A 683 2.96 -34.76 38.06
N MET A 684 1.92 -35.59 38.06
CA MET A 684 0.85 -35.58 39.06
C MET A 684 1.25 -36.25 40.38
N GLU A 685 2.33 -37.06 40.40
CA GLU A 685 2.95 -37.58 41.65
C GLU A 685 3.27 -36.45 42.64
N CYS A 686 3.61 -35.26 42.14
CA CYS A 686 3.83 -34.05 42.96
C CYS A 686 2.73 -32.99 42.80
N HIS A 687 2.09 -32.92 41.62
CA HIS A 687 0.98 -31.99 41.34
C HIS A 687 -0.38 -32.63 41.64
N ASP A 688 -0.59 -33.06 42.88
CA ASP A 688 -1.81 -33.74 43.36
C ASP A 688 -2.87 -32.78 43.94
N GLY A 689 -2.51 -31.53 44.20
CA GLY A 689 -3.36 -30.49 44.79
C GLY A 689 -3.09 -30.23 46.26
N GLU A 690 -2.35 -31.12 46.93
CA GLU A 690 -1.89 -30.96 48.31
C GLU A 690 -0.42 -30.51 48.35
N HIS A 691 0.47 -31.21 47.65
CA HIS A 691 1.91 -30.93 47.61
C HIS A 691 2.26 -29.82 46.61
N ALA A 692 1.63 -29.85 45.43
CA ALA A 692 1.71 -28.76 44.46
C ALA A 692 0.36 -28.57 43.74
N PRO A 693 0.04 -27.34 43.29
CA PRO A 693 -1.23 -27.07 42.63
C PRO A 693 -1.40 -27.93 41.36
N ASN A 694 -2.53 -28.61 41.26
CA ASN A 694 -2.85 -29.60 40.21
C ASN A 694 -3.72 -29.04 39.07
N ARG A 695 -3.76 -27.71 38.91
CA ARG A 695 -4.59 -27.07 37.88
C ARG A 695 -3.99 -27.29 36.50
N CYS A 696 -4.77 -27.85 35.58
CA CYS A 696 -4.31 -28.19 34.24
C CYS A 696 -3.70 -26.99 33.48
N THR A 697 -4.16 -25.76 33.71
CA THR A 697 -3.62 -24.53 33.10
C THR A 697 -2.18 -24.21 33.49
N LEU A 698 -1.69 -24.76 34.61
CA LEU A 698 -0.33 -24.53 35.08
C LEU A 698 0.69 -25.19 34.16
N CYS A 699 0.38 -26.42 33.75
CA CYS A 699 1.22 -27.21 32.87
C CYS A 699 0.76 -27.15 31.42
N HIS A 700 -0.46 -26.70 31.12
CA HIS A 700 -0.97 -26.61 29.76
C HIS A 700 -1.47 -25.21 29.43
N ALA A 701 -0.87 -24.58 28.42
CA ALA A 701 -1.25 -23.23 27.98
C ALA A 701 -2.70 -23.12 27.48
N ARG A 702 -3.33 -24.25 27.09
CA ARG A 702 -4.73 -24.35 26.67
C ARG A 702 -5.32 -25.71 27.06
N PRO A 703 -5.73 -25.94 28.32
CA PRO A 703 -6.19 -27.26 28.77
C PRO A 703 -7.41 -27.76 28.00
N ALA A 704 -8.33 -26.85 27.64
CA ALA A 704 -9.53 -27.16 26.86
C ALA A 704 -9.26 -27.61 25.42
N SER A 705 -8.00 -27.62 24.97
CA SER A 705 -7.60 -28.04 23.61
C SER A 705 -6.73 -29.31 23.58
N ILE A 706 -6.54 -29.95 24.74
CA ILE A 706 -5.75 -31.17 24.86
C ILE A 706 -6.73 -32.32 24.83
N LEU A 707 -7.04 -32.71 23.61
CA LEU A 707 -7.76 -33.93 23.32
C LEU A 707 -6.68 -35.01 23.22
N PRO A 708 -6.68 -36.04 24.10
CA PRO A 708 -5.79 -37.18 23.88
C PRO A 708 -6.04 -37.74 22.48
N GLY A 709 -5.10 -38.50 21.91
CA GLY A 709 -5.26 -39.04 20.54
C GLY A 709 -6.54 -39.87 20.34
N THR A 710 -7.18 -40.27 21.44
CA THR A 710 -8.50 -40.90 21.53
C THR A 710 -9.66 -39.95 21.19
N HIS A 711 -9.56 -38.67 21.53
CA HIS A 711 -10.56 -37.63 21.30
C HIS A 711 -10.47 -37.01 19.89
N LYS A 712 -10.59 -37.87 18.87
CA LYS A 712 -10.68 -37.45 17.46
C LYS A 712 -12.04 -36.80 17.17
N ALA A 713 -12.18 -36.20 15.99
CA ALA A 713 -13.40 -35.48 15.59
C ALA A 713 -14.69 -36.34 15.65
N ASP A 714 -14.54 -37.66 15.66
CA ASP A 714 -15.58 -38.69 15.76
C ASP A 714 -15.60 -39.42 17.12
N TRP A 715 -14.94 -38.89 18.15
CA TRP A 715 -14.83 -39.51 19.48
C TRP A 715 -16.19 -39.87 20.09
N VAL A 716 -17.18 -38.98 20.00
CA VAL A 716 -18.53 -39.24 20.50
C VAL A 716 -19.15 -40.49 19.87
N ASP A 717 -18.78 -40.83 18.63
CA ASP A 717 -19.30 -42.01 17.93
C ASP A 717 -18.58 -43.32 18.31
N ARG A 718 -17.39 -43.25 18.94
CA ARG A 718 -16.55 -44.42 19.26
C ARG A 718 -16.08 -44.50 20.72
N HIS A 719 -16.47 -43.55 21.58
CA HIS A 719 -15.94 -43.43 22.94
C HIS A 719 -16.13 -44.69 23.80
N GLY A 720 -17.19 -45.48 23.58
CA GLY A 720 -17.42 -46.78 24.25
C GLY A 720 -16.53 -47.94 23.76
N GLN A 721 -15.77 -47.76 22.68
CA GLN A 721 -14.84 -48.77 22.11
C GLN A 721 -13.37 -48.45 22.40
N VAL A 722 -13.07 -47.31 23.05
CA VAL A 722 -11.72 -46.76 23.17
C VAL A 722 -11.05 -47.11 24.50
N THR A 723 -11.80 -47.12 25.60
CA THR A 723 -11.36 -47.65 26.90
C THR A 723 -12.59 -47.93 27.76
N THR A 724 -12.59 -49.04 28.49
CA THR A 724 -13.66 -49.41 29.43
C THR A 724 -13.34 -48.99 30.87
N ASP A 725 -12.14 -48.48 31.13
CA ASP A 725 -11.72 -48.04 32.46
C ASP A 725 -12.04 -46.55 32.68
N GLU A 726 -12.99 -46.30 33.58
CA GLU A 726 -13.45 -44.96 33.94
C GLU A 726 -12.31 -44.11 34.55
N ARG A 727 -11.34 -44.73 35.24
CA ARG A 727 -10.27 -43.99 35.96
C ARG A 727 -9.35 -43.23 35.02
N GLU A 728 -9.03 -43.77 33.85
CA GLU A 728 -8.19 -43.09 32.85
C GLU A 728 -8.87 -41.83 32.29
N CYS A 729 -10.19 -41.86 32.16
CA CYS A 729 -10.97 -40.72 31.67
C CYS A 729 -11.10 -39.63 32.74
N LEU A 730 -11.22 -40.03 34.01
CA LEU A 730 -11.33 -39.12 35.14
C LEU A 730 -10.03 -38.35 35.45
N ASN A 731 -8.89 -38.80 34.91
CA ASN A 731 -7.63 -38.03 34.96
C ASN A 731 -7.72 -36.68 34.23
N CYS A 732 -8.65 -36.53 33.29
CA CYS A 732 -8.86 -35.30 32.53
C CYS A 732 -10.29 -34.72 32.68
N HIS A 733 -11.29 -35.57 32.95
CA HIS A 733 -12.70 -35.18 33.01
C HIS A 733 -13.29 -35.35 34.42
N ARG A 734 -14.25 -34.51 34.79
CA ARG A 734 -15.01 -34.70 36.04
C ARG A 734 -16.22 -35.60 35.81
N LYS A 735 -16.67 -36.35 36.82
CA LYS A 735 -17.76 -37.32 36.70
C LYS A 735 -19.08 -36.72 36.20
N GLU A 736 -19.33 -35.45 36.52
CA GLU A 736 -20.51 -34.69 36.08
C GLU A 736 -20.51 -34.44 34.56
N THR A 737 -19.34 -34.46 33.93
CA THR A 737 -19.17 -34.32 32.47
C THR A 737 -19.75 -35.53 31.74
N CYS A 738 -19.59 -36.73 32.31
CA CYS A 738 -20.20 -37.96 31.81
C CYS A 738 -21.73 -37.89 31.95
N ILE A 739 -22.20 -37.46 33.13
CA ILE A 739 -23.64 -37.35 33.44
C ILE A 739 -24.34 -36.31 32.53
N ALA A 740 -23.67 -35.19 32.21
CA ALA A 740 -24.22 -34.12 31.39
C ALA A 740 -24.53 -34.54 29.95
N CYS A 741 -23.82 -35.55 29.42
CA CYS A 741 -24.02 -36.05 28.06
C CYS A 741 -24.93 -37.29 28.01
N HIS A 742 -24.97 -38.09 29.08
CA HIS A 742 -25.80 -39.30 29.17
C HIS A 742 -27.18 -39.08 29.83
N GLN A 743 -27.47 -37.88 30.36
CA GLN A 743 -28.83 -37.52 30.77
C GLN A 743 -29.64 -36.92 29.60
N PRO A 744 -30.92 -37.29 29.44
CA PRO A 744 -31.76 -36.78 28.37
C PRO A 744 -32.17 -35.32 28.66
N ARG A 745 -31.50 -34.35 28.05
CA ARG A 745 -31.96 -32.94 27.99
C ARG A 745 -32.44 -32.61 26.58
N ARG A 746 -33.76 -32.55 26.40
CA ARG A 746 -34.39 -31.96 25.19
C ARG A 746 -34.20 -30.43 25.18
N PRO A 747 -33.79 -29.80 24.07
CA PRO A 747 -33.79 -28.34 23.93
C PRO A 747 -35.20 -27.77 23.82
N LYS A 748 -35.42 -26.55 24.35
CA LYS A 748 -36.63 -25.73 24.07
C LYS A 748 -36.61 -25.28 22.61
N ASP A 749 -37.72 -25.48 21.91
CA ASP A 749 -37.84 -25.58 20.46
C ASP A 749 -37.35 -24.37 19.60
N HIS A 750 -36.76 -24.68 18.44
CA HIS A 750 -36.81 -23.96 17.15
C HIS A 750 -36.77 -22.41 17.15
N THR A 751 -35.64 -21.82 17.52
CA THR A 751 -35.42 -20.36 17.36
C THR A 751 -35.29 -19.95 15.88
N GLU A 752 -35.69 -18.73 15.56
CA GLU A 752 -35.63 -18.17 14.20
C GLU A 752 -34.19 -18.13 13.64
N GLN A 753 -33.20 -17.98 14.51
CA GLN A 753 -31.78 -18.05 14.16
C GLN A 753 -31.33 -19.47 13.84
N PHE A 754 -31.84 -20.48 14.56
CA PHE A 754 -31.60 -21.89 14.24
C PHE A 754 -32.24 -22.24 12.89
N ALA A 755 -33.48 -21.83 12.62
CA ALA A 755 -34.13 -22.04 11.32
C ALA A 755 -33.29 -21.45 10.16
N ARG A 756 -32.70 -20.25 10.33
CA ARG A 756 -31.84 -19.60 9.32
C ARG A 756 -30.48 -20.27 9.12
N GLN A 757 -29.95 -20.99 10.12
CA GLN A 757 -28.57 -21.50 10.09
C GLN A 757 -28.49 -23.04 10.09
N HIS A 758 -29.57 -23.77 10.39
CA HIS A 758 -29.55 -25.24 10.54
C HIS A 758 -29.18 -25.98 9.24
N GLY A 759 -29.49 -25.42 8.08
CA GLY A 759 -29.10 -26.00 6.78
C GLY A 759 -27.58 -25.99 6.53
N TYR A 760 -26.82 -25.12 7.20
CA TYR A 760 -25.35 -25.13 7.19
C TYR A 760 -24.80 -26.25 8.09
N TYR A 761 -25.42 -26.48 9.24
CA TYR A 761 -25.03 -27.52 10.20
C TYR A 761 -25.42 -28.94 9.74
N ALA A 762 -26.62 -29.12 9.18
CA ALA A 762 -27.11 -30.40 8.67
C ALA A 762 -26.31 -30.93 7.47
N ARG A 763 -25.81 -30.03 6.60
CA ARG A 763 -24.90 -30.37 5.48
C ARG A 763 -23.51 -30.81 5.93
N ARG A 764 -23.12 -30.47 7.16
CA ARG A 764 -21.78 -30.76 7.70
C ARG A 764 -21.70 -32.09 8.43
N SER A 765 -22.77 -32.53 9.12
CA SER A 765 -22.87 -33.88 9.69
C SER A 765 -24.30 -34.23 10.07
N GLN A 766 -25.01 -34.93 9.16
CA GLN A 766 -26.37 -35.41 9.39
C GLN A 766 -26.43 -36.45 10.52
N ARG A 767 -25.37 -37.25 10.68
CA ARG A 767 -25.25 -38.32 11.68
C ARG A 767 -25.31 -37.78 13.11
N ARG A 768 -24.72 -36.60 13.35
CA ARG A 768 -24.71 -35.92 14.66
C ARG A 768 -26.10 -35.46 15.13
N CYS A 769 -27.00 -35.18 14.19
CA CYS A 769 -28.38 -34.80 14.51
C CYS A 769 -29.24 -36.06 14.78
N MET A 770 -28.92 -37.17 14.11
CA MET A 770 -29.60 -38.45 14.28
C MET A 770 -29.24 -39.18 15.59
N GLN A 771 -28.27 -38.65 16.34
CA GLN A 771 -27.95 -39.12 17.69
C GLN A 771 -29.08 -38.83 18.69
N CYS A 772 -29.98 -37.88 18.38
CA CYS A 772 -31.15 -37.56 19.21
C CYS A 772 -32.48 -37.51 18.43
N HIS A 773 -32.45 -37.52 17.09
CA HIS A 773 -33.63 -37.44 16.22
C HIS A 773 -33.69 -38.62 15.23
N THR A 774 -34.89 -39.05 14.86
CA THR A 774 -35.08 -40.08 13.83
C THR A 774 -35.14 -39.47 12.41
N ARG A 775 -34.85 -40.25 11.36
CA ARG A 775 -34.94 -39.81 9.96
C ARG A 775 -36.31 -39.21 9.62
N THR A 776 -37.38 -39.79 10.17
CA THR A 776 -38.76 -39.33 10.08
C THR A 776 -38.99 -37.91 10.65
N SER A 777 -38.14 -37.46 11.58
CA SER A 777 -38.16 -36.09 12.13
C SER A 777 -37.60 -35.05 11.16
N CYS A 778 -36.64 -35.42 10.30
CA CYS A 778 -36.16 -34.54 9.22
C CYS A 778 -37.20 -34.46 8.09
N ASP A 779 -37.82 -35.58 7.79
CA ASP A 779 -38.74 -35.73 6.66
C ASP A 779 -40.15 -35.19 6.98
N SER A 780 -40.46 -34.86 8.24
CA SER A 780 -41.69 -34.14 8.61
C SER A 780 -41.59 -32.63 8.34
N CYS A 781 -40.39 -32.05 8.44
CA CYS A 781 -40.15 -30.62 8.27
C CYS A 781 -39.65 -30.25 6.85
N HIS A 782 -38.82 -31.08 6.21
CA HIS A 782 -38.29 -30.85 4.84
C HIS A 782 -39.16 -31.42 3.71
N ARG A 783 -40.49 -31.49 3.90
CA ARG A 783 -41.41 -32.07 2.88
C ARG A 783 -41.46 -31.31 1.55
N ILE A 784 -40.71 -30.21 1.40
CA ILE A 784 -40.64 -29.40 0.20
C ILE A 784 -39.35 -29.74 -0.57
N LYS A 785 -39.45 -30.54 -1.64
CA LYS A 785 -38.34 -30.84 -2.55
C LYS A 785 -37.85 -29.55 -3.23
N THR A 786 -36.52 -29.35 -3.29
CA THR A 786 -35.92 -28.22 -4.01
C THR A 786 -36.41 -28.17 -5.47
N PRO A 787 -36.97 -27.03 -5.95
CA PRO A 787 -37.55 -26.97 -7.29
C PRO A 787 -36.48 -27.02 -8.39
N LEU A 788 -36.86 -27.56 -9.55
CA LEU A 788 -36.01 -27.68 -10.76
C LEU A 788 -35.45 -26.34 -11.26
N SER A 789 -35.97 -25.22 -10.76
CA SER A 789 -35.56 -23.86 -11.08
C SER A 789 -34.12 -23.53 -10.69
N HIS A 790 -33.49 -24.22 -9.74
CA HIS A 790 -32.11 -23.88 -9.31
C HIS A 790 -31.01 -24.40 -10.25
N LYS A 791 -31.36 -25.12 -11.32
CA LYS A 791 -30.41 -25.52 -12.38
C LYS A 791 -30.28 -24.41 -13.42
N ARG A 792 -29.12 -23.75 -13.49
CA ARG A 792 -28.81 -22.82 -14.60
C ARG A 792 -28.74 -23.61 -15.91
N PRO A 793 -29.31 -23.11 -17.03
CA PRO A 793 -29.81 -21.75 -17.27
C PRO A 793 -31.32 -21.53 -17.05
N LYS A 794 -32.09 -22.55 -16.65
CA LYS A 794 -33.56 -22.48 -16.57
C LYS A 794 -34.08 -21.54 -15.46
N PHE A 795 -33.28 -21.29 -14.42
CA PHE A 795 -33.60 -20.36 -13.32
C PHE A 795 -34.02 -18.98 -13.82
N MET A 796 -33.24 -18.36 -14.70
CA MET A 796 -33.47 -16.97 -15.10
C MET A 796 -34.76 -16.77 -15.90
N LYS A 797 -35.21 -17.79 -16.64
CA LYS A 797 -36.50 -17.73 -17.36
C LYS A 797 -37.73 -17.90 -16.45
N LEU A 798 -37.61 -18.66 -15.36
CA LEU A 798 -38.77 -19.12 -14.59
C LEU A 798 -38.87 -18.47 -13.19
N HIS A 799 -37.79 -17.88 -12.67
CA HIS A 799 -37.74 -17.37 -11.29
C HIS A 799 -38.79 -16.29 -10.99
N GLY A 800 -39.14 -15.43 -11.97
CA GLY A 800 -40.14 -14.38 -11.77
C GLY A 800 -41.59 -14.85 -11.73
N LYS A 801 -41.91 -16.04 -12.29
CA LYS A 801 -43.23 -16.67 -12.20
C LYS A 801 -43.35 -17.46 -10.90
N ILE A 802 -42.32 -18.24 -10.57
CA ILE A 802 -42.22 -19.02 -9.33
C ILE A 802 -42.22 -18.12 -8.09
N ALA A 803 -41.54 -16.97 -8.12
CA ALA A 803 -41.54 -16.00 -7.02
C ALA A 803 -42.90 -15.29 -6.81
N ARG A 804 -43.75 -15.25 -7.84
CA ARG A 804 -45.12 -14.70 -7.75
C ARG A 804 -46.13 -15.74 -7.28
N GLU A 805 -45.93 -17.00 -7.66
CA GLU A 805 -46.81 -18.11 -7.30
C GLU A 805 -46.47 -18.73 -5.93
N GLY A 806 -45.21 -18.65 -5.48
CA GLY A 806 -44.74 -19.32 -4.27
C GLY A 806 -44.13 -18.38 -3.23
N LYS A 807 -44.79 -18.27 -2.06
CA LYS A 807 -44.22 -17.68 -0.82
C LYS A 807 -43.03 -18.49 -0.25
N GLU A 808 -42.60 -19.55 -0.93
CA GLU A 808 -41.68 -20.55 -0.38
C GLU A 808 -40.20 -20.23 -0.59
N CYS A 809 -39.86 -19.24 -1.42
CA CYS A 809 -38.45 -18.87 -1.65
C CYS A 809 -37.80 -18.31 -0.38
N THR A 810 -38.56 -17.57 0.43
CA THR A 810 -38.11 -16.98 1.69
C THR A 810 -37.99 -17.99 2.83
N GLN A 811 -38.52 -19.21 2.64
CA GLN A 811 -38.29 -20.31 3.58
C GLN A 811 -36.81 -20.75 3.59
N CYS A 812 -36.05 -20.43 2.53
CA CYS A 812 -34.63 -20.77 2.41
C CYS A 812 -33.70 -19.57 2.11
N HIS A 813 -34.20 -18.48 1.51
CA HIS A 813 -33.40 -17.29 1.12
C HIS A 813 -33.86 -16.03 1.85
N SER A 814 -32.94 -15.15 2.25
CA SER A 814 -33.29 -13.86 2.89
C SER A 814 -33.69 -12.80 1.87
N GLU A 815 -34.57 -11.86 2.22
CA GLU A 815 -35.01 -10.78 1.31
C GLU A 815 -33.86 -9.95 0.71
N GLN A 816 -32.78 -9.75 1.47
CA GLN A 816 -31.56 -9.05 1.00
C GLN A 816 -30.88 -9.74 -0.20
N PHE A 817 -31.11 -11.05 -0.38
CA PHE A 817 -30.60 -11.81 -1.53
C PHE A 817 -31.28 -11.36 -2.83
N CYS A 818 -32.56 -10.98 -2.77
CA CYS A 818 -33.28 -10.45 -3.91
C CYS A 818 -32.76 -9.04 -4.28
N ASP A 819 -32.52 -8.19 -3.29
CA ASP A 819 -32.06 -6.81 -3.50
C ASP A 819 -30.68 -6.73 -4.16
N ALA A 820 -29.77 -7.64 -3.80
CA ALA A 820 -28.42 -7.69 -4.36
C ALA A 820 -28.40 -8.01 -5.87
N CYS A 821 -29.40 -8.74 -6.37
CA CYS A 821 -29.49 -9.13 -7.78
C CYS A 821 -30.38 -8.18 -8.59
N HIS A 822 -31.46 -7.66 -7.99
CA HIS A 822 -32.43 -6.78 -8.68
C HIS A 822 -32.08 -5.29 -8.59
N MET A 823 -31.18 -4.88 -7.69
CA MET A 823 -30.69 -3.49 -7.51
C MET A 823 -31.77 -2.43 -7.21
N VAL A 824 -33.02 -2.85 -7.06
CA VAL A 824 -34.18 -2.09 -6.56
C VAL A 824 -34.98 -3.01 -5.64
N LYS A 825 -35.61 -2.43 -4.62
CA LYS A 825 -36.31 -3.20 -3.58
C LYS A 825 -37.62 -3.79 -4.12
N LEU A 826 -37.78 -5.11 -4.03
CA LEU A 826 -38.98 -5.85 -4.47
C LEU A 826 -39.69 -6.52 -3.28
N PRO A 827 -41.04 -6.60 -3.26
CA PRO A 827 -41.96 -6.06 -4.27
C PRO A 827 -42.03 -4.53 -4.20
N HIS A 828 -42.18 -3.87 -5.35
CA HIS A 828 -42.33 -2.41 -5.39
C HIS A 828 -43.57 -1.99 -4.57
N PRO A 829 -43.49 -0.93 -3.73
CA PRO A 829 -44.67 -0.40 -3.05
C PRO A 829 -45.69 0.10 -4.10
N LYS A 830 -46.98 0.03 -3.78
CA LYS A 830 -48.09 0.37 -4.73
C LYS A 830 -47.94 1.73 -5.42
N ASN A 831 -47.17 2.66 -4.83
CA ASN A 831 -47.04 4.05 -5.28
C ASN A 831 -45.65 4.36 -5.90
N TYR A 832 -44.83 3.33 -6.12
CA TYR A 832 -43.44 3.47 -6.62
C TYR A 832 -43.35 4.19 -7.97
N GLY A 833 -44.32 3.97 -8.87
CA GLY A 833 -44.42 4.63 -10.17
C GLY A 833 -44.62 6.15 -10.13
N ALA A 834 -45.07 6.71 -9.01
CA ALA A 834 -45.40 8.13 -8.92
C ALA A 834 -44.24 9.02 -8.41
N LYS A 835 -43.15 8.44 -7.88
CA LYS A 835 -42.05 9.17 -7.22
C LYS A 835 -40.67 8.62 -7.59
N HIS A 836 -40.33 8.54 -8.87
CA HIS A 836 -39.04 7.99 -9.31
C HIS A 836 -38.11 8.98 -10.04
N PRO A 837 -37.22 9.69 -9.32
CA PRO A 837 -36.10 10.42 -9.93
C PRO A 837 -35.04 9.48 -10.55
N ASP A 838 -34.91 8.25 -10.03
CA ASP A 838 -33.90 7.29 -10.47
C ASP A 838 -34.21 6.68 -11.84
N ALA A 839 -35.48 6.67 -12.27
CA ALA A 839 -35.88 6.18 -13.59
C ALA A 839 -35.33 7.07 -14.73
N LEU A 840 -35.21 8.38 -14.49
CA LEU A 840 -34.57 9.34 -15.41
C LEU A 840 -33.09 9.04 -15.64
N LYS A 841 -32.41 8.39 -14.68
CA LYS A 841 -30.98 8.05 -14.77
C LYS A 841 -30.70 6.59 -15.13
N ARG A 842 -31.64 5.66 -14.84
CA ARG A 842 -31.42 4.19 -14.92
C ARG A 842 -32.51 3.44 -15.68
N GLY A 843 -33.33 4.11 -16.50
CA GLY A 843 -34.52 3.55 -17.17
C GLY A 843 -34.30 2.27 -17.99
N ALA A 844 -33.09 2.05 -18.52
CA ALA A 844 -32.73 0.82 -19.23
C ALA A 844 -32.77 -0.45 -18.36
N VAL A 845 -32.68 -0.32 -17.04
CA VAL A 845 -32.76 -1.45 -16.10
C VAL A 845 -34.23 -1.87 -15.89
N CYS A 846 -35.18 -0.93 -15.98
CA CYS A 846 -36.60 -1.17 -15.74
C CYS A 846 -37.27 -1.92 -16.89
N ILE A 847 -36.89 -1.63 -18.14
CA ILE A 847 -37.43 -2.30 -19.35
C ILE A 847 -37.02 -3.78 -19.47
N ARG A 848 -36.10 -4.26 -18.63
CA ARG A 848 -35.72 -5.68 -18.55
C ARG A 848 -36.81 -6.55 -17.93
N CYS A 849 -37.78 -5.93 -17.24
CA CYS A 849 -38.89 -6.63 -16.59
C CYS A 849 -40.26 -6.00 -16.87
N HIS A 850 -40.33 -4.71 -17.20
CA HIS A 850 -41.56 -4.02 -17.60
C HIS A 850 -41.54 -3.72 -19.11
N SER A 851 -42.69 -3.83 -19.78
CA SER A 851 -42.80 -3.45 -21.19
C SER A 851 -42.81 -1.92 -21.34
N GLN A 852 -42.48 -1.42 -22.54
CA GLN A 852 -42.55 0.01 -22.85
C GLN A 852 -43.93 0.61 -22.53
N ASN A 853 -44.98 -0.14 -22.83
CA ASN A 853 -46.38 0.21 -22.57
C ASN A 853 -46.68 0.47 -21.08
N TRP A 854 -45.91 -0.11 -20.15
CA TRP A 854 -46.05 0.16 -18.72
C TRP A 854 -45.60 1.58 -18.36
N CYS A 855 -44.55 2.09 -19.01
CA CYS A 855 -44.11 3.48 -18.84
C CYS A 855 -45.16 4.44 -19.41
N ASP A 856 -45.67 4.14 -20.60
CA ASP A 856 -46.63 4.96 -21.33
C ASP A 856 -47.98 5.08 -20.59
N ALA A 857 -48.41 4.01 -19.91
CA ALA A 857 -49.66 4.00 -19.15
C ALA A 857 -49.62 4.91 -17.90
N CYS A 858 -48.46 5.04 -17.25
CA CYS A 858 -48.30 5.84 -16.04
C CYS A 858 -48.04 7.32 -16.34
N HIS A 859 -47.20 7.60 -17.34
CA HIS A 859 -46.93 8.96 -17.81
C HIS A 859 -48.04 9.53 -18.70
N GLY A 860 -48.92 8.67 -19.22
CA GLY A 860 -50.08 9.04 -20.00
C GLY A 860 -49.77 9.40 -21.46
N LEU A 861 -48.48 9.40 -21.85
CA LEU A 861 -47.93 9.64 -23.17
C LEU A 861 -46.75 8.68 -23.41
N ALA A 862 -46.44 8.39 -24.67
CA ALA A 862 -45.35 7.49 -25.04
C ALA A 862 -43.99 8.08 -24.67
N MET A 863 -43.20 7.37 -23.84
CA MET A 863 -41.91 7.86 -23.33
C MET A 863 -40.77 6.85 -23.54
N PRO A 864 -39.63 7.25 -24.12
CA PRO A 864 -39.30 8.60 -24.61
C PRO A 864 -40.17 9.01 -25.81
N HIS A 865 -40.46 10.32 -25.96
CA HIS A 865 -41.35 10.82 -27.02
C HIS A 865 -40.92 10.29 -28.40
N PRO A 866 -41.86 9.76 -29.21
CA PRO A 866 -41.54 9.19 -30.52
C PRO A 866 -41.13 10.27 -31.52
N LYS A 867 -40.34 9.90 -32.54
CA LYS A 867 -39.75 10.86 -33.49
C LYS A 867 -40.77 11.65 -34.32
N ASP A 868 -41.98 11.12 -34.53
CA ASP A 868 -43.09 11.75 -35.25
C ASP A 868 -44.03 12.57 -34.36
N PHE A 869 -43.71 12.72 -33.07
CA PHE A 869 -44.57 13.39 -32.09
C PHE A 869 -44.98 14.81 -32.51
N LYS A 870 -44.09 15.59 -33.15
CA LYS A 870 -44.41 16.95 -33.62
C LYS A 870 -45.61 17.01 -34.58
N ALA A 871 -45.87 15.99 -35.39
CA ALA A 871 -47.01 15.98 -36.30
C ALA A 871 -48.34 15.60 -35.60
N LYS A 872 -48.27 14.83 -34.51
CA LYS A 872 -49.44 14.24 -33.83
C LYS A 872 -49.72 14.83 -32.45
N HIS A 873 -48.85 15.71 -31.96
CA HIS A 873 -48.93 16.26 -30.60
C HIS A 873 -50.21 17.07 -30.36
N GLY A 874 -50.80 17.68 -31.39
CA GLY A 874 -52.05 18.42 -31.27
C GLY A 874 -53.26 17.56 -30.91
N GLU A 875 -53.34 16.33 -31.46
CA GLU A 875 -54.40 15.38 -31.08
C GLU A 875 -54.18 14.83 -29.68
N GLU A 876 -52.93 14.51 -29.31
CA GLU A 876 -52.65 14.07 -27.94
C GLU A 876 -52.85 15.18 -26.90
N TRP A 877 -52.59 16.44 -27.25
CA TRP A 877 -52.95 17.58 -26.39
C TRP A 877 -54.46 17.69 -26.22
N LYS A 878 -55.27 17.56 -27.28
CA LYS A 878 -56.73 17.55 -27.15
C LYS A 878 -57.23 16.42 -26.26
N ARG A 879 -56.58 15.26 -26.35
CA ARG A 879 -56.97 14.08 -25.58
C ARG A 879 -56.58 14.19 -24.11
N LYS A 880 -55.41 14.77 -23.82
CA LYS A 880 -54.82 14.86 -22.48
C LYS A 880 -54.06 16.17 -22.25
N PRO A 881 -54.74 17.34 -22.22
CA PRO A 881 -54.09 18.65 -22.22
C PRO A 881 -53.25 18.88 -20.95
N ASN A 882 -53.74 18.37 -19.82
CA ASN A 882 -53.09 18.49 -18.52
C ASN A 882 -51.89 17.53 -18.34
N ALA A 883 -51.66 16.58 -19.26
CA ALA A 883 -50.51 15.69 -19.18
C ALA A 883 -49.22 16.43 -19.57
N CYS A 884 -49.29 17.33 -20.54
CA CYS A 884 -48.15 18.11 -21.01
C CYS A 884 -47.70 19.15 -19.97
N ALA A 885 -48.65 19.84 -19.32
CA ALA A 885 -48.39 20.87 -18.32
C ALA A 885 -47.72 20.36 -17.03
N LYS A 886 -47.67 19.02 -16.84
CA LYS A 886 -46.94 18.39 -15.71
C LYS A 886 -45.42 18.48 -15.88
N CYS A 887 -44.96 18.69 -17.10
CA CYS A 887 -43.54 18.71 -17.45
C CYS A 887 -43.13 19.97 -18.23
N HIS A 888 -44.05 20.62 -18.94
CA HIS A 888 -43.79 21.81 -19.78
C HIS A 888 -44.58 23.03 -19.30
N ALA A 889 -43.99 24.22 -19.39
CA ALA A 889 -44.64 25.48 -19.04
C ALA A 889 -45.43 26.05 -20.23
N GLN A 890 -46.54 26.76 -19.96
CA GLN A 890 -47.45 27.26 -21.00
C GLN A 890 -46.79 28.24 -21.99
N SER A 891 -45.76 28.98 -21.56
CA SER A 891 -44.96 29.86 -22.43
C SER A 891 -44.28 29.10 -23.56
N GLU A 892 -43.79 27.89 -23.28
CA GLU A 892 -43.06 27.05 -24.24
C GLU A 892 -43.98 26.58 -25.40
N CYS A 893 -45.29 26.50 -25.16
CA CYS A 893 -46.26 26.17 -26.21
C CYS A 893 -46.50 27.36 -27.16
N ASN A 894 -46.59 28.57 -26.62
CA ASN A 894 -46.91 29.77 -27.41
C ASN A 894 -45.77 30.13 -28.38
N ASP A 895 -44.53 29.95 -27.92
CA ASP A 895 -43.32 30.19 -28.71
C ASP A 895 -43.24 29.30 -29.96
N CYS A 896 -43.82 28.09 -29.89
CA CYS A 896 -43.83 27.15 -31.01
C CYS A 896 -45.05 27.31 -31.94
N HIS A 897 -46.24 27.71 -31.45
CA HIS A 897 -47.48 27.76 -32.25
C HIS A 897 -47.77 29.12 -32.90
N GLY A 898 -47.21 30.22 -32.40
CA GLY A 898 -47.35 31.56 -33.02
C GLY A 898 -48.74 32.20 -32.97
N LEU A 899 -49.73 31.54 -32.36
CA LEU A 899 -51.05 32.06 -32.00
C LEU A 899 -51.61 31.31 -30.78
N LYS A 900 -52.59 31.90 -30.08
CA LYS A 900 -53.13 31.34 -28.84
C LYS A 900 -53.96 30.07 -29.13
N MET A 901 -53.54 28.94 -28.56
CA MET A 901 -54.23 27.65 -28.65
C MET A 901 -54.85 27.26 -27.29
N PRO A 902 -56.03 26.62 -27.26
CA PRO A 902 -56.89 26.28 -28.41
C PRO A 902 -57.51 27.54 -29.03
N HIS A 903 -57.84 27.50 -30.34
CA HIS A 903 -58.53 28.60 -30.98
C HIS A 903 -59.83 28.94 -30.19
N PRO A 904 -60.17 30.23 -30.00
CA PRO A 904 -61.38 30.61 -29.27
C PRO A 904 -62.66 30.12 -29.98
N GLU A 905 -63.78 29.99 -29.25
CA GLU A 905 -65.02 29.38 -29.79
C GLU A 905 -65.62 30.15 -30.98
N ASP A 906 -65.45 31.47 -30.99
CA ASP A 906 -65.87 32.35 -32.08
C ASP A 906 -64.90 32.34 -33.27
N TYR A 907 -63.82 31.56 -33.21
CA TYR A 907 -62.87 31.42 -34.31
C TYR A 907 -63.58 31.03 -35.60
N ARG A 908 -64.62 30.17 -35.60
CA ARG A 908 -65.38 29.87 -36.83
C ARG A 908 -66.13 31.07 -37.42
N LYS A 909 -66.39 32.13 -36.66
CA LYS A 909 -66.96 33.38 -37.19
C LYS A 909 -65.86 34.31 -37.71
N ALA A 910 -64.69 34.32 -37.07
CA ALA A 910 -63.55 35.17 -37.44
C ALA A 910 -62.55 34.53 -38.42
N HIS A 911 -62.60 33.20 -38.63
CA HIS A 911 -61.56 32.43 -39.30
C HIS A 911 -61.42 32.82 -40.77
N ALA A 912 -62.50 33.24 -41.43
CA ALA A 912 -62.48 33.68 -42.82
C ALA A 912 -61.54 34.89 -43.04
N LYS A 913 -61.46 35.81 -42.05
CA LYS A 913 -60.58 36.98 -42.14
C LYS A 913 -59.11 36.61 -41.88
N VAL A 914 -58.85 35.78 -40.85
CA VAL A 914 -57.51 35.33 -40.47
C VAL A 914 -56.87 34.40 -41.52
N THR A 915 -57.67 33.53 -42.14
CA THR A 915 -57.20 32.61 -43.19
C THR A 915 -56.86 33.34 -44.49
N LYS A 916 -57.55 34.44 -44.83
CA LYS A 916 -57.23 35.23 -46.02
C LYS A 916 -55.81 35.81 -46.00
N GLU A 917 -55.29 36.13 -44.82
CA GLU A 917 -53.95 36.73 -44.65
C GLU A 917 -52.85 35.70 -44.33
N ARG A 918 -53.18 34.57 -43.69
CA ARG A 918 -52.18 33.60 -43.16
C ARG A 918 -52.46 32.14 -43.52
N ALA A 919 -53.14 31.87 -44.64
CA ALA A 919 -53.50 30.52 -45.10
C ALA A 919 -52.35 29.49 -45.06
N LYS A 920 -51.12 29.90 -45.43
CA LYS A 920 -49.95 29.01 -45.44
C LYS A 920 -49.51 28.55 -44.05
N VAL A 921 -49.79 29.30 -42.98
CA VAL A 921 -49.50 28.89 -41.60
C VAL A 921 -50.45 27.76 -41.18
N CYS A 922 -51.71 27.86 -41.59
CA CYS A 922 -52.73 26.84 -41.32
C CYS A 922 -52.42 25.52 -42.06
N ALA A 923 -51.98 25.61 -43.33
CA ALA A 923 -51.64 24.46 -44.16
C ALA A 923 -50.50 23.60 -43.58
N ARG A 924 -49.51 24.21 -42.90
CA ARG A 924 -48.40 23.51 -42.24
C ARG A 924 -48.84 22.49 -41.18
N CYS A 925 -50.03 22.67 -40.63
CA CYS A 925 -50.55 21.82 -39.56
C CYS A 925 -51.80 21.02 -39.97
N HIS A 926 -52.62 21.52 -40.91
CA HIS A 926 -53.89 20.88 -41.28
C HIS A 926 -53.88 20.17 -42.64
N GLY A 927 -52.89 20.41 -43.50
CA GLY A 927 -52.88 19.90 -44.87
C GLY A 927 -53.79 20.71 -45.80
N ASP A 928 -53.51 20.67 -47.11
CA ASP A 928 -54.13 21.55 -48.10
C ASP A 928 -55.62 21.22 -48.38
N ASP A 929 -56.05 19.98 -48.09
CA ASP A 929 -57.41 19.48 -48.31
C ASP A 929 -58.37 19.73 -47.13
N ALA A 930 -57.85 20.22 -46.00
CA ALA A 930 -58.65 20.42 -44.78
C ALA A 930 -59.79 21.41 -44.97
N CYS A 931 -59.60 22.44 -45.81
CA CYS A 931 -60.63 23.40 -46.15
C CYS A 931 -61.82 22.71 -46.85
N LYS A 932 -61.52 21.81 -47.80
CA LYS A 932 -62.53 21.05 -48.57
C LYS A 932 -63.38 20.15 -47.69
N LYS A 933 -62.77 19.50 -46.69
CA LYS A 933 -63.48 18.60 -45.76
C LYS A 933 -64.51 19.32 -44.88
N CYS A 934 -64.23 20.55 -44.46
CA CYS A 934 -65.17 21.32 -43.63
C CYS A 934 -66.25 22.04 -44.44
N HIS A 935 -65.89 22.58 -45.60
CA HIS A 935 -66.84 23.35 -46.42
C HIS A 935 -67.61 22.51 -47.44
N GLY A 936 -67.20 21.24 -47.63
CA GLY A 936 -67.82 20.30 -48.56
C GLY A 936 -67.49 20.57 -50.03
N LEU A 937 -66.71 21.61 -50.30
CA LEU A 937 -66.41 22.13 -51.61
C LEU A 937 -64.92 22.45 -51.64
N GLU A 938 -64.28 22.24 -52.78
CA GLU A 938 -62.88 22.59 -52.94
C GLU A 938 -62.73 24.11 -52.82
N LEU A 939 -61.85 24.56 -51.91
CA LEU A 939 -61.64 25.97 -51.63
C LEU A 939 -60.16 26.33 -51.78
N PRO A 940 -59.82 27.35 -52.59
CA PRO A 940 -60.73 28.15 -53.41
C PRO A 940 -61.41 27.33 -54.53
N HIS A 941 -62.63 27.71 -54.94
CA HIS A 941 -63.41 26.95 -55.93
C HIS A 941 -62.72 26.92 -57.30
N PRO A 942 -62.77 25.79 -58.03
CA PRO A 942 -62.33 25.71 -59.42
C PRO A 942 -63.16 26.63 -60.33
N GLU A 943 -62.57 27.18 -61.40
CA GLU A 943 -63.21 28.22 -62.23
C GLU A 943 -64.48 27.74 -62.97
N ASP A 944 -64.60 26.46 -63.27
CA ASP A 944 -65.73 25.86 -63.99
C ASP A 944 -66.85 25.36 -63.07
N PHE A 945 -66.69 25.49 -61.74
CA PHE A 945 -67.61 24.97 -60.73
C PHE A 945 -69.07 25.42 -60.94
N ALA A 946 -69.27 26.67 -61.36
CA ALA A 946 -70.60 27.23 -61.60
C ALA A 946 -71.32 26.60 -62.80
N LEU A 947 -70.57 26.15 -63.84
CA LEU A 947 -71.14 25.51 -65.03
C LEU A 947 -71.66 24.11 -64.71
N GLN A 948 -70.94 23.36 -63.88
CA GLN A 948 -71.27 21.97 -63.54
C GLN A 948 -72.43 21.83 -62.55
N HIS A 949 -72.77 22.89 -61.81
CA HIS A 949 -73.82 22.88 -60.80
C HIS A 949 -75.11 23.57 -61.25
N LYS A 950 -75.21 23.97 -62.54
CA LYS A 950 -76.40 24.59 -63.10
C LYS A 950 -77.55 23.58 -63.23
N GLY A 951 -78.70 23.83 -62.59
CA GLY A 951 -79.94 23.06 -62.77
C GLY A 951 -80.19 21.89 -61.80
N ILE A 952 -79.35 21.65 -60.79
CA ILE A 952 -79.63 20.66 -59.73
C ILE A 952 -80.03 21.41 -58.45
N ALA A 953 -81.32 21.67 -58.28
CA ALA A 953 -81.87 22.11 -57.00
C ALA A 953 -83.20 21.41 -56.69
N SER A 954 -83.21 20.68 -55.59
CA SER A 954 -84.35 20.80 -54.68
C SER A 954 -84.07 22.04 -53.84
N PHE A 955 -84.87 23.09 -54.05
CA PHE A 955 -84.76 24.36 -53.34
C PHE A 955 -84.91 24.10 -51.84
N LYS A 956 -83.79 24.18 -51.10
CA LYS A 956 -83.79 24.11 -49.65
C LYS A 956 -83.25 25.43 -49.11
N PRO A 957 -84.08 26.22 -48.39
CA PRO A 957 -83.71 27.54 -47.84
C PRO A 957 -82.42 27.54 -47.00
N ASP A 958 -82.03 26.36 -46.53
CA ASP A 958 -80.95 26.13 -45.58
C ASP A 958 -79.64 25.68 -46.25
N SER A 959 -79.53 25.89 -47.56
CA SER A 959 -78.34 25.59 -48.36
C SER A 959 -77.07 26.26 -47.82
N VAL A 960 -75.97 25.49 -47.78
CA VAL A 960 -74.67 25.91 -47.24
C VAL A 960 -74.05 27.07 -48.02
N CYS A 961 -74.42 27.24 -49.29
CA CYS A 961 -73.89 28.29 -50.17
C CYS A 961 -74.19 29.70 -49.65
N PHE A 962 -75.36 29.89 -49.00
CA PHE A 962 -75.77 31.19 -48.45
C PHE A 962 -75.01 31.60 -47.19
N LYS A 963 -74.18 30.72 -46.65
CA LYS A 963 -73.28 31.07 -45.54
C LYS A 963 -72.12 31.95 -45.99
N CYS A 964 -71.81 31.96 -47.29
CA CYS A 964 -70.72 32.75 -47.88
C CYS A 964 -71.18 33.69 -49.01
N HIS A 965 -72.30 33.40 -49.68
CA HIS A 965 -72.83 34.19 -50.79
C HIS A 965 -74.19 34.82 -50.47
N LYS A 966 -74.43 36.06 -50.91
CA LYS A 966 -75.70 36.76 -50.70
C LYS A 966 -76.79 36.21 -51.64
N ARG A 967 -78.02 36.07 -51.11
CA ARG A 967 -79.15 35.42 -51.79
C ARG A 967 -79.55 36.09 -53.11
N GLU A 968 -79.55 37.40 -53.15
CA GLU A 968 -80.17 38.17 -54.24
C GLU A 968 -79.26 38.25 -55.48
N GLU A 969 -77.94 38.23 -55.31
CA GLU A 969 -76.98 38.46 -56.41
C GLU A 969 -76.55 37.17 -57.11
N THR A 970 -76.33 36.10 -56.35
CA THR A 970 -75.63 34.91 -56.85
C THR A 970 -76.58 33.82 -57.36
N CYS A 971 -77.88 33.92 -57.04
CA CYS A 971 -78.84 32.86 -57.31
C CYS A 971 -79.07 32.66 -58.82
N ALA A 972 -79.20 33.75 -59.59
CA ALA A 972 -79.51 33.69 -61.02
C ALA A 972 -78.37 33.19 -61.92
N GLN A 973 -77.13 33.14 -61.41
CA GLN A 973 -76.00 32.65 -62.19
C GLN A 973 -75.87 31.12 -62.14
N CYS A 974 -76.37 30.50 -61.07
CA CYS A 974 -76.24 29.05 -60.83
C CYS A 974 -77.56 28.29 -60.97
N HIS A 975 -78.72 28.95 -60.92
CA HIS A 975 -80.04 28.39 -61.21
C HIS A 975 -80.65 29.17 -62.37
#